data_AF-A0A3M2BIZ4-F1
#
_entry.id   AF-A0A3M2BIZ4-F1
#
_cell.length_a   1.000
_cell.length_b   1.000
_cell.length_c   1.000
_cell.angle_alpha   90.00
_cell.angle_beta   90.00
_cell.angle_gamma   90.00
#
_symmetry.space_group_name_H-M   'P 1'
#
loop_
_entity.id
_entity.type
_entity.pdbx_description
1 polymer ?
#
loop_
_entity_poly.entity_id
_entity_poly.type
_entity_poly.pdbx_seq_one_letter_code
_entity_poly.pdbx_strand_id
1 'polypeptide(L)'
;MRSSLPEIVLLSVLVCAASARAQLLDLGGGSAPSVDSLTAASELAAFLDAQAAEIRESSEDNPQLACSAAMRELAASMLRSGQDLGQDGAVRTLQARTIVSHMAAFDEMLAGGSVWPSACRIVANDLAKLAKSLPRRQSRLDRDLRDALSPITNVLLEGQPGPAYEPVAPLVPEGAPIDRTVLETFDALMARGAKWPSHASSVASVRAAVAQATGVLQPPVWVDRDSAGMLAFALESALRDTLDPELADRGLEALNRLADVARALGAVDALPTGVLRRTASERLLTLLMRLDTEPSRVGRVCRAVAVVFAEAGQPAPEWVEPWLPTQVRVAWRAATDELEASSQRLTSAMVELLDRSDPLVEPALLSALRGRRLAAQLVDDIAAIGMFLAGQTALPDQRPRGRPRVHKDYRRAAAMMLDLGRELGEPMSADEAREQITSLAEIVRSVAPMPGEEELRAAVQDGASSNDAARAFWFESTGGAAAAVRDRIDQRRQDVIAVMSEADPITAGAAPAEELDRLRWLMTHLHTVRRLTPESLAQLNESPLWELTAHGQRVVLADLPERLTRATQQALTDEPLDEDAFVTETLIGALIELQPATQGDGVQSLLRQVGLGTPDPHTWPGAERTALATICRDLEELASAQLRSEHERAERLEKNIATQAKRVLESRRASQ
;
A
#
# COMPACT_ATOMS: atom_id res chain seq x y z
N MET A 1 -41.79 -23.61 14.31
CA MET A 1 -40.37 -24.00 14.34
C MET A 1 -40.26 -25.48 13.95
N ARG A 2 -40.18 -25.76 12.65
CA ARG A 2 -39.94 -27.10 12.09
C ARG A 2 -38.79 -26.98 11.09
N SER A 3 -37.68 -27.63 11.41
CA SER A 3 -36.58 -28.14 10.56
C SER A 3 -36.06 -27.30 9.38
N SER A 4 -34.98 -26.54 9.60
CA SER A 4 -34.03 -26.04 8.57
C SER A 4 -32.75 -26.89 8.45
N LEU A 5 -32.71 -28.04 9.11
CA LEU A 5 -31.60 -29.00 9.02
C LEU A 5 -31.34 -29.59 7.61
N PRO A 6 -32.34 -29.83 6.72
CA PRO A 6 -32.04 -30.37 5.39
C PRO A 6 -31.35 -29.36 4.45
N GLU A 7 -31.53 -28.05 4.64
CA GLU A 7 -30.92 -27.00 3.80
C GLU A 7 -29.44 -26.75 4.16
N ILE A 8 -29.07 -26.84 5.44
CA ILE A 8 -27.68 -26.76 5.92
C ILE A 8 -26.87 -28.00 5.47
N VAL A 9 -27.53 -29.16 5.37
CA VAL A 9 -26.92 -30.40 4.85
C VAL A 9 -26.70 -30.31 3.33
N LEU A 10 -27.60 -29.68 2.56
CA LEU A 10 -27.44 -29.51 1.12
C LEU A 10 -26.23 -28.61 0.76
N LEU A 11 -25.97 -27.57 1.56
CA LEU A 11 -24.83 -26.66 1.41
C LEU A 11 -23.49 -27.28 1.88
N SER A 12 -23.51 -28.14 2.89
CA SER A 12 -22.33 -28.94 3.27
C SER A 12 -21.95 -29.95 2.18
N VAL A 13 -22.94 -30.42 1.40
CA VAL A 13 -22.73 -31.29 0.24
C VAL A 13 -22.11 -30.54 -0.94
N LEU A 14 -22.37 -29.24 -1.13
CA LEU A 14 -21.62 -28.39 -2.07
C LEU A 14 -20.13 -28.27 -1.67
N VAL A 15 -19.84 -28.18 -0.37
CA VAL A 15 -18.49 -27.85 0.16
C VAL A 15 -17.57 -29.06 0.35
N CYS A 16 -18.09 -30.24 0.71
CA CYS A 16 -17.24 -31.43 0.95
C CYS A 16 -17.33 -32.49 -0.15
N ALA A 17 -18.42 -32.55 -0.91
CA ALA A 17 -18.54 -33.56 -1.97
C ALA A 17 -17.80 -33.13 -3.26
N ALA A 18 -17.58 -31.84 -3.53
CA ALA A 18 -16.88 -31.41 -4.75
C ALA A 18 -15.38 -31.74 -4.73
N SER A 19 -14.71 -31.54 -3.60
CA SER A 19 -13.28 -31.85 -3.43
C SER A 19 -13.02 -33.34 -3.14
N ALA A 20 -13.95 -34.04 -2.46
CA ALA A 20 -13.86 -35.48 -2.24
C ALA A 20 -14.35 -36.32 -3.45
N ARG A 21 -15.33 -35.85 -4.24
CA ARG A 21 -15.77 -36.55 -5.47
C ARG A 21 -14.96 -36.20 -6.71
N ALA A 22 -14.24 -35.08 -6.75
CA ALA A 22 -13.24 -34.85 -7.80
C ALA A 22 -12.04 -35.82 -7.70
N GLN A 23 -11.80 -36.42 -6.52
CA GLN A 23 -10.83 -37.52 -6.34
C GLN A 23 -11.43 -38.93 -6.40
N LEU A 24 -12.77 -39.06 -6.40
CA LEU A 24 -13.49 -40.35 -6.46
C LEU A 24 -14.19 -40.62 -7.80
N LEU A 25 -13.97 -39.79 -8.82
CA LEU A 25 -14.19 -40.19 -10.22
C LEU A 25 -12.94 -40.89 -10.74
N ASP A 26 -12.85 -42.17 -10.33
CA ASP A 26 -12.20 -43.29 -11.01
C ASP A 26 -11.12 -42.94 -12.07
N LEU A 27 -9.88 -42.76 -11.60
CA LEU A 27 -8.67 -42.84 -12.45
C LEU A 27 -8.10 -44.27 -12.50
N GLY A 28 -8.92 -45.30 -12.23
CA GLY A 28 -8.42 -46.65 -11.98
C GLY A 28 -9.38 -47.77 -12.35
N GLY A 29 -9.92 -47.79 -13.57
CA GLY A 29 -10.60 -49.00 -14.05
C GLY A 29 -11.46 -48.85 -15.30
N GLY A 30 -10.86 -49.00 -16.48
CA GLY A 30 -11.60 -49.24 -17.73
C GLY A 30 -11.81 -47.98 -18.58
N SER A 31 -11.53 -48.12 -19.87
CA SER A 31 -11.72 -47.08 -20.89
C SER A 31 -13.14 -46.50 -20.87
N ALA A 32 -13.29 -45.27 -20.40
CA ALA A 32 -14.51 -44.49 -20.59
C ALA A 32 -14.70 -44.19 -22.09
N PRO A 33 -15.95 -44.16 -22.60
CA PRO A 33 -16.23 -44.15 -24.03
C PRO A 33 -15.81 -42.83 -24.68
N SER A 34 -14.96 -42.94 -25.70
CA SER A 34 -14.53 -41.86 -26.58
C SER A 34 -15.63 -41.50 -27.59
N VAL A 35 -16.66 -40.79 -27.15
CA VAL A 35 -17.60 -40.12 -28.06
C VAL A 35 -17.61 -38.62 -27.73
N ASP A 36 -16.96 -37.83 -28.58
CA ASP A 36 -17.11 -36.38 -28.80
C ASP A 36 -17.39 -35.47 -27.59
N SER A 37 -16.53 -35.55 -26.56
CA SER A 37 -16.60 -34.64 -25.39
C SER A 37 -16.32 -33.16 -25.70
N LEU A 38 -15.72 -32.86 -26.86
CA LEU A 38 -15.35 -31.51 -27.30
C LEU A 38 -16.55 -30.74 -27.85
N THR A 39 -17.35 -31.35 -28.74
CA THR A 39 -18.52 -30.72 -29.37
C THR A 39 -19.60 -30.39 -28.34
N ALA A 40 -19.78 -31.25 -27.34
CA ALA A 40 -20.75 -31.07 -26.26
C ALA A 40 -20.42 -29.92 -25.30
N ALA A 41 -19.14 -29.57 -25.10
CA ALA A 41 -18.74 -28.47 -24.22
C ALA A 41 -18.98 -27.10 -24.88
N SER A 42 -18.68 -26.96 -26.17
CA SER A 42 -18.92 -25.75 -26.95
C SER A 42 -20.41 -25.47 -27.16
N GLU A 43 -21.22 -26.51 -27.42
CA GLU A 43 -22.67 -26.37 -27.57
C GLU A 43 -23.34 -25.96 -26.26
N LEU A 44 -22.90 -26.55 -25.13
CA LEU A 44 -23.38 -26.14 -23.81
C LEU A 44 -22.96 -24.71 -23.46
N ALA A 45 -21.73 -24.30 -23.78
CA ALA A 45 -21.30 -22.93 -23.59
C ALA A 45 -22.14 -21.93 -24.39
N ALA A 46 -22.38 -22.20 -25.68
CA ALA A 46 -23.21 -21.35 -26.54
C ALA A 46 -24.67 -21.26 -26.04
N PHE A 47 -25.22 -22.37 -25.53
CA PHE A 47 -26.55 -22.39 -24.92
C PHE A 47 -26.62 -21.53 -23.66
N LEU A 48 -25.61 -21.61 -22.79
CA LEU A 48 -25.53 -20.81 -21.56
C LEU A 48 -25.36 -19.31 -21.85
N ASP A 49 -24.58 -18.93 -22.85
CA ASP A 49 -24.47 -17.53 -23.28
C ASP A 49 -25.81 -17.00 -23.81
N ALA A 50 -26.52 -17.80 -24.61
CA ALA A 50 -27.83 -17.43 -25.12
C ALA A 50 -28.84 -17.20 -23.98
N GLN A 51 -28.85 -18.09 -22.97
CA GLN A 51 -29.66 -17.90 -21.77
C GLN A 51 -29.23 -16.66 -20.97
N ALA A 52 -27.93 -16.41 -20.82
CA ALA A 52 -27.45 -15.24 -20.08
C ALA A 52 -27.84 -13.93 -20.77
N ALA A 53 -27.77 -13.87 -22.10
CA ALA A 53 -28.19 -12.72 -22.89
C ALA A 53 -29.71 -12.46 -22.74
N GLU A 54 -30.53 -13.50 -22.83
CA GLU A 54 -31.98 -13.41 -22.64
C GLU A 54 -32.34 -12.93 -21.22
N ILE A 55 -31.66 -13.47 -20.19
CA ILE A 55 -31.87 -13.03 -18.80
C ILE A 55 -31.46 -11.56 -18.64
N ARG A 56 -30.33 -11.13 -19.23
CA ARG A 56 -29.84 -9.74 -19.16
C ARG A 56 -30.81 -8.72 -19.75
N GLU A 57 -31.42 -9.05 -20.89
CA GLU A 57 -32.44 -8.19 -21.52
C GLU A 57 -33.65 -7.98 -20.59
N SER A 58 -33.92 -8.94 -19.69
CA SER A 58 -34.99 -8.86 -18.70
C SER A 58 -34.55 -8.32 -17.31
N SER A 59 -33.25 -8.05 -17.10
CA SER A 59 -32.67 -7.85 -15.76
C SER A 59 -32.20 -6.43 -15.43
N GLU A 60 -32.49 -5.40 -16.23
CA GLU A 60 -31.86 -4.06 -16.09
C GLU A 60 -31.90 -3.48 -14.66
N ASP A 61 -32.90 -3.85 -13.85
CA ASP A 61 -33.02 -3.44 -12.44
C ASP A 61 -33.18 -4.61 -11.43
N ASN A 62 -32.96 -5.87 -11.83
CA ASN A 62 -33.12 -7.02 -10.93
C ASN A 62 -31.77 -7.69 -10.61
N PRO A 63 -31.21 -7.49 -9.40
CA PRO A 63 -29.89 -8.00 -9.02
C PRO A 63 -29.84 -9.54 -8.99
N GLN A 64 -30.97 -10.20 -8.74
CA GLN A 64 -31.06 -11.67 -8.73
C GLN A 64 -30.95 -12.24 -10.15
N LEU A 65 -31.61 -11.60 -11.13
CA LEU A 65 -31.50 -12.01 -12.53
C LEU A 65 -30.11 -11.69 -13.10
N ALA A 66 -29.51 -10.56 -12.71
CA ALA A 66 -28.14 -10.24 -13.08
C ALA A 66 -27.14 -11.29 -12.55
N CYS A 67 -27.34 -11.76 -11.32
CA CYS A 67 -26.57 -12.84 -10.72
C CYS A 67 -26.71 -14.18 -11.48
N SER A 68 -27.95 -14.51 -11.85
CA SER A 68 -28.28 -15.72 -12.61
C SER A 68 -27.64 -15.73 -14.00
N ALA A 69 -27.64 -14.59 -14.70
CA ALA A 69 -26.98 -14.41 -15.99
C ALA A 69 -25.45 -14.54 -15.88
N ALA A 70 -24.85 -13.88 -14.89
CA ALA A 70 -23.40 -13.84 -14.79
C ALA A 70 -22.79 -15.21 -14.40
N MET A 71 -23.49 -16.03 -13.61
CA MET A 71 -23.09 -17.43 -13.36
C MET A 71 -23.10 -18.30 -14.64
N ARG A 72 -24.03 -18.03 -15.57
CA ARG A 72 -24.12 -18.72 -16.87
C ARG A 72 -22.97 -18.36 -17.78
N GLU A 73 -22.58 -17.10 -17.80
CA GLU A 73 -21.45 -16.62 -18.59
C GLU A 73 -20.12 -17.13 -18.05
N LEU A 74 -19.96 -17.17 -16.73
CA LEU A 74 -18.79 -17.78 -16.12
C LEU A 74 -18.67 -19.25 -16.51
N ALA A 75 -19.76 -20.03 -16.38
CA ALA A 75 -19.77 -21.42 -16.78
C ALA A 75 -19.46 -21.60 -18.27
N ALA A 76 -20.05 -20.77 -19.14
CA ALA A 76 -19.77 -20.78 -20.58
C ALA A 76 -18.31 -20.43 -20.90
N SER A 77 -17.75 -19.41 -20.25
CA SER A 77 -16.36 -18.99 -20.40
C SER A 77 -15.38 -20.06 -19.93
N MET A 78 -15.66 -20.71 -18.79
CA MET A 78 -14.87 -21.83 -18.29
C MET A 78 -14.93 -23.07 -19.18
N LEU A 79 -16.10 -23.38 -19.76
CA LEU A 79 -16.25 -24.48 -20.74
C LEU A 79 -15.43 -24.20 -22.01
N ARG A 80 -15.53 -23.00 -22.57
CA ARG A 80 -14.73 -22.60 -23.75
C ARG A 80 -13.24 -22.63 -23.47
N SER A 81 -12.82 -21.98 -22.39
CA SER A 81 -11.41 -21.93 -22.00
C SER A 81 -10.86 -23.31 -21.66
N GLY A 82 -11.66 -24.16 -21.02
CA GLY A 82 -11.29 -25.56 -20.75
C GLY A 82 -11.15 -26.38 -22.04
N GLN A 83 -12.03 -26.14 -23.02
CA GLN A 83 -11.96 -26.77 -24.34
C GLN A 83 -10.74 -26.31 -25.15
N ASP A 84 -10.49 -25.00 -25.22
CA ASP A 84 -9.37 -24.41 -25.96
C ASP A 84 -8.00 -24.92 -25.46
N LEU A 85 -7.92 -25.22 -24.16
CA LEU A 85 -6.70 -25.75 -23.52
C LEU A 85 -6.59 -27.29 -23.58
N GLY A 86 -7.59 -28.01 -24.09
CA GLY A 86 -7.57 -29.46 -24.19
C GLY A 86 -7.37 -30.15 -22.83
N GLN A 87 -6.35 -31.00 -22.72
CA GLN A 87 -6.08 -31.77 -21.49
C GLN A 87 -5.72 -30.85 -20.30
N ASP A 88 -5.02 -29.74 -20.55
CA ASP A 88 -4.66 -28.77 -19.51
C ASP A 88 -5.87 -27.96 -19.01
N GLY A 89 -6.98 -28.00 -19.76
CA GLY A 89 -8.25 -27.36 -19.41
C GLY A 89 -9.28 -28.28 -18.74
N ALA A 90 -8.97 -29.56 -18.53
CA ALA A 90 -9.92 -30.56 -18.03
C ALA A 90 -10.54 -30.19 -16.67
N VAL A 91 -9.74 -29.60 -15.77
CA VAL A 91 -10.22 -29.11 -14.46
C VAL A 91 -11.27 -28.00 -14.62
N ARG A 92 -11.09 -27.10 -15.59
CA ARG A 92 -12.00 -25.98 -15.85
C ARG A 92 -13.31 -26.46 -16.46
N THR A 93 -13.24 -27.41 -17.39
CA THR A 93 -14.43 -28.06 -17.95
C THR A 93 -15.22 -28.79 -16.87
N LEU A 94 -14.54 -29.46 -15.93
CA LEU A 94 -15.19 -30.16 -14.82
C LEU A 94 -15.84 -29.19 -13.81
N GLN A 95 -15.15 -28.11 -13.45
CA GLN A 95 -15.69 -27.05 -12.59
C GLN A 95 -16.90 -26.37 -13.24
N ALA A 96 -16.84 -26.07 -14.54
CA ALA A 96 -17.95 -25.45 -15.25
C ALA A 96 -19.19 -26.36 -15.31
N ARG A 97 -19.01 -27.65 -15.58
CA ARG A 97 -20.11 -28.65 -15.52
C ARG A 97 -20.71 -28.76 -14.12
N THR A 98 -19.88 -28.61 -13.09
CA THR A 98 -20.34 -28.59 -11.70
C THR A 98 -21.23 -27.36 -11.45
N ILE A 99 -20.79 -26.17 -11.87
CA ILE A 99 -21.60 -24.95 -11.81
C ILE A 99 -22.94 -25.15 -12.52
N VAL A 100 -22.93 -25.67 -13.76
CA VAL A 100 -24.15 -25.94 -14.55
C VAL A 100 -25.10 -26.89 -13.83
N SER A 101 -24.58 -27.97 -13.23
CA SER A 101 -25.41 -28.95 -12.52
C SER A 101 -26.13 -28.38 -11.28
N HIS A 102 -25.66 -27.23 -10.78
CA HIS A 102 -26.22 -26.55 -9.61
C HIS A 102 -27.00 -25.28 -9.95
N MET A 103 -27.06 -24.87 -11.22
CA MET A 103 -27.73 -23.63 -11.65
C MET A 103 -29.21 -23.58 -11.31
N ALA A 104 -29.95 -24.66 -11.54
CA ALA A 104 -31.39 -24.67 -11.25
C ALA A 104 -31.70 -24.45 -9.77
N ALA A 105 -30.90 -25.05 -8.88
CA ALA A 105 -31.03 -24.84 -7.43
C ALA A 105 -30.62 -23.42 -7.03
N PHE A 106 -29.60 -22.86 -7.68
CA PHE A 106 -29.15 -21.48 -7.47
C PHE A 106 -30.22 -20.47 -7.91
N ASP A 107 -30.86 -20.68 -9.06
CA ASP A 107 -31.96 -19.83 -9.55
C ASP A 107 -33.20 -19.92 -8.65
N GLU A 108 -33.52 -21.12 -8.14
CA GLU A 108 -34.61 -21.31 -7.18
C GLU A 108 -34.34 -20.57 -5.86
N MET A 109 -33.09 -20.60 -5.38
CA MET A 109 -32.67 -19.83 -4.20
C MET A 109 -32.76 -18.32 -4.42
N LEU A 110 -32.38 -17.83 -5.61
CA LEU A 110 -32.50 -16.43 -5.99
C LEU A 110 -33.98 -16.00 -6.08
N ALA A 111 -34.81 -16.78 -6.77
CA ALA A 111 -36.24 -16.50 -6.95
C ALA A 111 -37.04 -16.54 -5.63
N GLY A 112 -36.61 -17.37 -4.67
CA GLY A 112 -37.22 -17.46 -3.34
C GLY A 112 -36.95 -16.26 -2.43
N GLY A 113 -36.09 -15.32 -2.81
CA GLY A 113 -35.66 -14.19 -1.96
C GLY A 113 -34.93 -14.62 -0.68
N SER A 114 -34.60 -15.90 -0.56
CA SER A 114 -34.01 -16.54 0.61
C SER A 114 -32.51 -16.73 0.43
N VAL A 115 -31.83 -15.74 -0.14
CA VAL A 115 -30.38 -15.82 -0.30
C VAL A 115 -29.73 -15.32 0.97
N TRP A 116 -29.38 -16.26 1.85
CA TRP A 116 -28.79 -15.94 3.14
C TRP A 116 -27.42 -15.28 2.91
N PRO A 117 -27.08 -14.20 3.62
CA PRO A 117 -25.79 -13.55 3.49
C PRO A 117 -24.58 -14.45 3.72
N SER A 118 -24.76 -15.59 4.39
CA SER A 118 -23.73 -16.63 4.55
C SER A 118 -23.53 -17.47 3.30
N ALA A 119 -24.60 -17.81 2.57
CA ALA A 119 -24.53 -18.63 1.36
C ALA A 119 -23.87 -17.88 0.20
N CYS A 120 -24.25 -16.62 -0.02
CA CYS A 120 -23.57 -15.77 -1.01
C CYS A 120 -22.10 -15.51 -0.65
N ARG A 121 -21.75 -15.41 0.65
CA ARG A 121 -20.33 -15.31 1.08
C ARG A 121 -19.54 -16.57 0.76
N ILE A 122 -20.12 -17.74 0.93
CA ILE A 122 -19.48 -19.02 0.60
C ILE A 122 -19.27 -19.12 -0.92
N VAL A 123 -20.31 -18.84 -1.70
CA VAL A 123 -20.22 -18.84 -3.18
C VAL A 123 -19.18 -17.81 -3.65
N ALA A 124 -19.18 -16.62 -3.07
CA ALA A 124 -18.20 -15.58 -3.42
C ALA A 124 -16.77 -16.00 -3.09
N ASN A 125 -16.55 -16.61 -1.93
CA ASN A 125 -15.25 -17.14 -1.53
C ASN A 125 -14.79 -18.29 -2.43
N ASP A 126 -15.69 -19.18 -2.85
CA ASP A 126 -15.34 -20.34 -3.67
C ASP A 126 -15.04 -19.94 -5.11
N LEU A 127 -15.78 -18.98 -5.66
CA LEU A 127 -15.47 -18.36 -6.95
C LEU A 127 -14.15 -17.56 -6.87
N ALA A 128 -13.87 -16.85 -5.78
CA ALA A 128 -12.58 -16.18 -5.58
C ALA A 128 -11.41 -17.17 -5.45
N LYS A 129 -11.59 -18.33 -4.80
CA LYS A 129 -10.60 -19.43 -4.80
C LYS A 129 -10.40 -20.00 -6.20
N LEU A 130 -11.48 -20.11 -6.98
CA LEU A 130 -11.43 -20.58 -8.36
C LEU A 130 -10.63 -19.62 -9.23
N ALA A 131 -10.85 -18.30 -9.15
CA ALA A 131 -9.98 -17.28 -9.77
C ALA A 131 -8.50 -17.47 -9.43
N LYS A 132 -8.19 -17.67 -8.14
CA LYS A 132 -6.81 -17.85 -7.67
C LYS A 132 -6.15 -19.14 -8.16
N SER A 133 -6.94 -20.15 -8.53
CA SER A 133 -6.44 -21.44 -9.06
C SER A 133 -6.17 -21.41 -10.57
N LEU A 134 -6.58 -20.35 -11.26
CA LEU A 134 -6.40 -20.22 -12.70
C LEU A 134 -5.00 -19.64 -13.01
N PRO A 135 -4.17 -20.31 -13.83
CA PRO A 135 -2.83 -19.81 -14.16
C PRO A 135 -2.86 -18.41 -14.79
N ARG A 136 -1.92 -17.57 -14.34
CA ARG A 136 -1.73 -16.15 -14.72
C ARG A 136 -1.53 -16.00 -16.24
N ARG A 137 -2.61 -15.80 -17.01
CA ARG A 137 -2.63 -15.23 -18.39
C ARG A 137 -4.02 -15.21 -19.03
N GLN A 138 -5.10 -15.01 -18.27
CA GLN A 138 -6.45 -14.97 -18.86
C GLN A 138 -7.31 -13.86 -18.27
N SER A 139 -6.99 -12.62 -18.65
CA SER A 139 -7.72 -11.40 -18.25
C SER A 139 -9.23 -11.50 -18.47
N ARG A 140 -9.66 -12.23 -19.50
CA ARG A 140 -11.08 -12.48 -19.79
C ARG A 140 -11.77 -13.34 -18.73
N LEU A 141 -11.15 -14.44 -18.30
CA LEU A 141 -11.74 -15.35 -17.31
C LEU A 141 -11.77 -14.73 -15.90
N ASP A 142 -10.73 -13.97 -15.54
CA ASP A 142 -10.71 -13.20 -14.29
C ASP A 142 -11.78 -12.09 -14.28
N ARG A 143 -12.05 -11.47 -15.44
CA ARG A 143 -13.12 -10.49 -15.60
C ARG A 143 -14.49 -11.15 -15.51
N ASP A 144 -14.73 -12.21 -16.28
CA ASP A 144 -16.01 -12.96 -16.25
C ASP A 144 -16.31 -13.48 -14.83
N LEU A 145 -15.28 -13.86 -14.07
CA LEU A 145 -15.43 -14.31 -12.69
C LEU A 145 -15.72 -13.15 -11.72
N ARG A 146 -15.11 -11.97 -11.91
CA ARG A 146 -15.47 -10.76 -11.14
C ARG A 146 -16.89 -10.28 -11.45
N ASP A 147 -17.27 -10.30 -12.72
CA ASP A 147 -18.60 -9.91 -13.18
C ASP A 147 -19.66 -10.89 -12.66
N ALA A 148 -19.35 -12.20 -12.56
CA ALA A 148 -20.18 -13.20 -11.90
C ALA A 148 -20.30 -13.01 -10.38
N LEU A 149 -19.19 -12.62 -9.74
CA LEU A 149 -19.12 -12.37 -8.30
C LEU A 149 -19.81 -11.09 -7.85
N SER A 150 -19.89 -10.10 -8.72
CA SER A 150 -20.33 -8.76 -8.32
C SER A 150 -21.81 -8.69 -7.93
N PRO A 151 -22.76 -9.27 -8.70
CA PRO A 151 -24.15 -9.35 -8.28
C PRO A 151 -24.34 -10.14 -6.97
N ILE A 152 -23.57 -11.22 -6.79
CA ILE A 152 -23.59 -12.06 -5.58
C ILE A 152 -23.14 -11.27 -4.36
N THR A 153 -22.06 -10.51 -4.49
CA THR A 153 -21.53 -9.67 -3.41
C THR A 153 -22.40 -8.45 -3.12
N ASN A 154 -23.16 -7.96 -4.09
CA ASN A 154 -24.06 -6.81 -3.85
C ASN A 154 -25.40 -7.19 -3.22
N VAL A 155 -25.92 -8.39 -3.49
CA VAL A 155 -27.04 -8.96 -2.72
C VAL A 155 -26.66 -9.12 -1.24
N LEU A 156 -25.37 -9.31 -0.91
CA LEU A 156 -24.89 -9.36 0.48
C LEU A 156 -24.83 -8.00 1.17
N LEU A 157 -24.76 -6.92 0.41
CA LEU A 157 -24.50 -5.56 0.88
C LEU A 157 -25.74 -4.65 0.78
N GLU A 158 -26.91 -5.22 0.43
CA GLU A 158 -28.18 -4.49 0.42
C GLU A 158 -28.38 -3.71 1.74
N GLY A 159 -28.36 -2.39 1.64
CA GLY A 159 -28.54 -1.46 2.76
C GLY A 159 -27.40 -0.45 2.99
N GLN A 160 -26.22 -0.64 2.38
CA GLN A 160 -25.16 0.37 2.43
C GLN A 160 -25.20 1.25 1.16
N PRO A 161 -25.36 2.58 1.28
CA PRO A 161 -25.20 3.46 0.14
C PRO A 161 -23.76 3.32 -0.38
N GLY A 162 -23.61 3.05 -1.68
CA GLY A 162 -22.29 3.08 -2.32
C GLY A 162 -21.61 4.44 -2.09
N PRO A 163 -20.26 4.49 -2.06
CA PRO A 163 -19.54 5.74 -1.87
C PRO A 163 -19.96 6.75 -2.95
N ALA A 164 -20.09 8.02 -2.55
CA ALA A 164 -20.45 9.08 -3.47
C ALA A 164 -19.40 9.16 -4.60
N TYR A 165 -19.83 8.91 -5.83
CA TYR A 165 -18.99 9.07 -7.00
C TYR A 165 -18.93 10.54 -7.40
N GLU A 166 -17.73 11.08 -7.46
CA GLU A 166 -17.47 12.40 -8.02
C GLU A 166 -17.13 12.25 -9.52
N PRO A 167 -17.93 12.85 -10.42
CA PRO A 167 -17.72 12.75 -11.86
C PRO A 167 -16.38 13.35 -12.29
N VAL A 168 -15.82 12.83 -13.39
CA VAL A 168 -14.56 13.30 -13.99
C VAL A 168 -14.81 14.43 -14.97
N ALA A 169 -15.97 14.50 -15.63
CA ALA A 169 -16.29 15.56 -16.59
C ALA A 169 -16.01 16.99 -16.07
N PRO A 170 -16.27 17.34 -14.80
CA PRO A 170 -15.92 18.67 -14.25
C PRO A 170 -14.42 18.96 -14.13
N LEU A 171 -13.56 17.93 -14.16
CA LEU A 171 -12.10 18.09 -14.13
C LEU A 171 -11.54 18.51 -15.50
N VAL A 172 -12.31 18.32 -16.56
CA VAL A 172 -11.93 18.70 -17.92
C VAL A 172 -12.27 20.17 -18.17
N PRO A 173 -11.29 21.03 -18.52
CA PRO A 173 -11.54 22.44 -18.75
C PRO A 173 -12.60 22.69 -19.83
N GLU A 174 -13.42 23.72 -19.66
CA GLU A 174 -14.36 24.13 -20.70
C GLU A 174 -13.63 24.50 -21.99
N GLY A 175 -13.99 23.85 -23.10
CA GLY A 175 -13.36 24.06 -24.40
C GLY A 175 -12.15 23.16 -24.69
N ALA A 176 -11.80 22.21 -23.81
CA ALA A 176 -10.83 21.17 -24.13
C ALA A 176 -11.32 20.35 -25.35
N PRO A 177 -10.42 19.92 -26.25
CA PRO A 177 -10.77 19.17 -27.46
C PRO A 177 -11.01 17.69 -27.14
N ILE A 178 -11.89 17.41 -26.19
CA ILE A 178 -12.38 16.07 -25.84
C ILE A 178 -13.89 16.06 -26.07
N ASP A 179 -14.38 15.02 -26.74
CA ASP A 179 -15.82 14.82 -26.86
C ASP A 179 -16.47 14.60 -25.49
N ARG A 180 -17.35 15.53 -25.09
CA ARG A 180 -18.09 15.45 -23.82
C ARG A 180 -18.92 14.17 -23.71
N THR A 181 -19.39 13.61 -24.82
CA THR A 181 -20.18 12.38 -24.80
C THR A 181 -19.34 11.18 -24.30
N VAL A 182 -18.03 11.17 -24.57
CA VAL A 182 -17.10 10.15 -24.05
C VAL A 182 -16.98 10.27 -22.53
N LEU A 183 -16.83 11.49 -22.03
CA LEU A 183 -16.74 11.78 -20.59
C LEU A 183 -18.04 11.45 -19.86
N GLU A 184 -19.19 11.82 -20.44
CA GLU A 184 -20.51 11.51 -19.89
C GLU A 184 -20.77 9.99 -19.87
N THR A 185 -20.39 9.28 -20.94
CA THR A 185 -20.51 7.81 -21.00
C THR A 185 -19.59 7.13 -19.98
N PHE A 186 -18.37 7.66 -19.82
CA PHE A 186 -17.44 7.21 -18.81
C PHE A 186 -17.95 7.46 -17.39
N ASP A 187 -18.38 8.68 -17.09
CA ASP A 187 -18.95 9.02 -15.78
C ASP A 187 -20.22 8.20 -15.49
N ALA A 188 -21.05 7.90 -16.49
CA ALA A 188 -22.21 7.02 -16.35
C ALA A 188 -21.80 5.57 -16.03
N LEU A 189 -20.78 5.03 -16.70
CA LEU A 189 -20.22 3.71 -16.43
C LEU A 189 -19.62 3.64 -15.01
N MET A 190 -18.86 4.66 -14.63
CA MET A 190 -18.21 4.75 -13.32
C MET A 190 -19.22 4.97 -12.19
N ALA A 191 -20.24 5.81 -12.40
CA ALA A 191 -21.34 5.98 -11.47
C ALA A 191 -22.16 4.68 -11.33
N ARG A 192 -22.37 3.95 -12.43
CA ARG A 192 -22.96 2.61 -12.39
C ARG A 192 -22.11 1.66 -11.58
N GLY A 193 -20.79 1.64 -11.77
CA GLY A 193 -19.86 0.83 -10.98
C GLY A 193 -19.79 1.25 -9.50
N ALA A 194 -19.88 2.55 -9.20
CA ALA A 194 -19.81 3.06 -7.82
C ALA A 194 -21.05 2.69 -6.98
N LYS A 195 -22.18 2.39 -7.63
CA LYS A 195 -23.35 1.80 -6.96
C LYS A 195 -23.08 0.39 -6.40
N TRP A 196 -21.97 -0.23 -6.78
CA TRP A 196 -21.60 -1.61 -6.45
C TRP A 196 -20.39 -1.53 -5.50
N PRO A 197 -20.55 -1.73 -4.18
CA PRO A 197 -19.46 -1.59 -3.21
C PRO A 197 -18.22 -2.44 -3.55
N SER A 198 -18.41 -3.63 -4.14
CA SER A 198 -17.33 -4.51 -4.62
C SER A 198 -16.43 -3.86 -5.69
N HIS A 199 -16.94 -2.88 -6.44
CA HIS A 199 -16.22 -2.15 -7.48
C HIS A 199 -15.74 -0.77 -7.03
N ALA A 200 -16.12 -0.30 -5.84
CA ALA A 200 -15.81 1.04 -5.36
C ALA A 200 -14.32 1.40 -5.42
N SER A 201 -13.44 0.47 -5.04
CA SER A 201 -11.99 0.67 -5.07
C SER A 201 -11.42 0.75 -6.49
N SER A 202 -11.96 -0.06 -7.40
CA SER A 202 -11.59 -0.02 -8.82
C SER A 202 -12.09 1.27 -9.46
N VAL A 203 -13.29 1.71 -9.11
CA VAL A 203 -13.86 2.99 -9.54
C VAL A 203 -13.00 4.16 -9.03
N ALA A 204 -12.64 4.17 -7.75
CA ALA A 204 -11.75 5.19 -7.19
C ALA A 204 -10.38 5.21 -7.89
N SER A 205 -9.83 4.03 -8.19
CA SER A 205 -8.56 3.87 -8.92
C SER A 205 -8.57 4.46 -10.30
N VAL A 206 -9.55 4.04 -11.08
CA VAL A 206 -9.68 4.47 -12.47
C VAL A 206 -9.98 5.96 -12.51
N ARG A 207 -10.81 6.47 -11.59
CA ARG A 207 -11.04 7.91 -11.44
C ARG A 207 -9.75 8.67 -11.12
N ALA A 208 -8.96 8.23 -10.16
CA ALA A 208 -7.71 8.89 -9.78
C ALA A 208 -6.71 8.91 -10.94
N ALA A 209 -6.58 7.79 -11.67
CA ALA A 209 -5.73 7.71 -12.85
C ALA A 209 -6.19 8.69 -13.94
N VAL A 210 -7.51 8.79 -14.20
CA VAL A 210 -8.04 9.75 -15.16
C VAL A 210 -7.84 11.18 -14.68
N ALA A 211 -8.10 11.49 -13.40
CA ALA A 211 -7.90 12.83 -12.83
C ALA A 211 -6.44 13.30 -12.93
N GLN A 212 -5.48 12.39 -12.75
CA GLN A 212 -4.06 12.70 -12.99
C GLN A 212 -3.78 12.87 -14.48
N ALA A 213 -4.33 12.01 -15.33
CA ALA A 213 -4.16 12.09 -16.78
C ALA A 213 -4.77 13.35 -17.38
N THR A 214 -5.89 13.88 -16.84
CA THR A 214 -6.49 15.15 -17.29
C THR A 214 -5.55 16.35 -17.12
N GLY A 215 -4.49 16.22 -16.30
CA GLY A 215 -3.44 17.22 -16.20
C GLY A 215 -2.76 17.53 -17.55
N VAL A 216 -2.77 16.60 -18.52
CA VAL A 216 -2.23 16.86 -19.87
C VAL A 216 -3.05 17.88 -20.68
N LEU A 217 -4.29 18.18 -20.25
CA LEU A 217 -5.18 19.16 -20.91
C LEU A 217 -4.92 20.60 -20.49
N GLN A 218 -4.13 20.80 -19.43
CA GLN A 218 -3.61 22.09 -19.03
C GLN A 218 -2.09 22.07 -19.14
N PRO A 219 -1.54 21.82 -20.35
CA PRO A 219 -0.10 21.72 -20.50
C PRO A 219 0.54 23.09 -20.25
N PRO A 220 1.79 23.12 -19.75
CA PRO A 220 2.56 24.34 -19.61
C PRO A 220 2.67 25.15 -20.91
N VAL A 221 2.89 26.46 -20.80
CA VAL A 221 2.96 27.41 -21.95
C VAL A 221 4.03 27.05 -22.99
N TRP A 222 5.08 26.32 -22.58
CA TRP A 222 6.15 25.89 -23.47
C TRP A 222 5.78 24.66 -24.31
N VAL A 223 4.65 24.01 -24.05
CA VAL A 223 4.12 22.93 -24.89
C VAL A 223 3.39 23.54 -26.08
N ASP A 224 3.82 23.18 -27.28
CA ASP A 224 3.21 23.69 -28.51
C ASP A 224 1.78 23.14 -28.70
N ARG A 225 1.00 23.82 -29.55
CA ARG A 225 -0.41 23.49 -29.78
C ARG A 225 -0.60 22.10 -30.39
N ASP A 226 0.34 21.63 -31.20
CA ASP A 226 0.22 20.35 -31.88
C ASP A 226 0.46 19.20 -30.88
N SER A 227 1.49 19.34 -30.03
CA SER A 227 1.75 18.43 -28.90
C SER A 227 0.59 18.41 -27.88
N ALA A 228 0.02 19.57 -27.57
CA ALA A 228 -1.16 19.66 -26.70
C ALA A 228 -2.38 18.96 -27.33
N GLY A 229 -2.59 19.12 -28.64
CA GLY A 229 -3.63 18.43 -29.39
C GLY A 229 -3.44 16.91 -29.41
N MET A 230 -2.20 16.43 -29.58
CA MET A 230 -1.84 15.02 -29.53
C MET A 230 -2.12 14.41 -28.14
N LEU A 231 -1.76 15.11 -27.06
CA LEU A 231 -2.02 14.66 -25.69
C LEU A 231 -3.53 14.58 -25.40
N ALA A 232 -4.30 15.56 -25.86
CA ALA A 232 -5.75 15.54 -25.69
C ALA A 232 -6.39 14.39 -26.50
N PHE A 233 -5.94 14.17 -27.73
CA PHE A 233 -6.38 13.04 -28.56
C PHE A 233 -6.02 11.69 -27.92
N ALA A 234 -4.81 11.55 -27.39
CA ALA A 234 -4.37 10.34 -26.70
C ALA A 234 -5.21 10.06 -25.44
N LEU A 235 -5.55 11.10 -24.68
CA LEU A 235 -6.44 10.97 -23.52
C LEU A 235 -7.85 10.55 -23.93
N GLU A 236 -8.42 11.17 -24.96
CA GLU A 236 -9.73 10.79 -25.49
C GLU A 236 -9.73 9.34 -25.99
N SER A 237 -8.72 8.93 -26.74
CA SER A 237 -8.57 7.55 -27.20
C SER A 237 -8.44 6.57 -26.03
N ALA A 238 -7.65 6.90 -25.00
CA ALA A 238 -7.51 6.05 -23.83
C ALA A 238 -8.82 5.91 -23.04
N LEU A 239 -9.62 6.98 -22.95
CA LEU A 239 -10.95 6.94 -22.36
C LEU A 239 -11.90 6.06 -23.18
N ARG A 240 -11.92 6.20 -24.52
CA ARG A 240 -12.72 5.35 -25.41
C ARG A 240 -12.31 3.88 -25.33
N ASP A 241 -11.02 3.59 -25.32
CA ASP A 241 -10.51 2.22 -25.14
C ASP A 241 -10.91 1.65 -23.78
N THR A 242 -11.01 2.48 -22.74
CA THR A 242 -11.48 2.07 -21.41
C THR A 242 -12.98 1.73 -21.40
N LEU A 243 -13.77 2.35 -22.28
CA LEU A 243 -15.19 2.06 -22.46
C LEU A 243 -15.45 0.77 -23.25
N ASP A 244 -14.50 0.34 -24.09
CA ASP A 244 -14.59 -0.90 -24.85
C ASP A 244 -14.09 -2.08 -23.99
N PRO A 245 -14.95 -3.08 -23.69
CA PRO A 245 -14.54 -4.25 -22.91
C PRO A 245 -13.30 -4.97 -23.47
N GLU A 246 -13.11 -5.05 -24.79
CA GLU A 246 -11.97 -5.76 -25.38
C GLU A 246 -10.65 -4.99 -25.27
N LEU A 247 -10.72 -3.67 -25.10
CA LEU A 247 -9.57 -2.76 -25.05
C LEU A 247 -9.32 -2.15 -23.67
N ALA A 248 -10.21 -2.37 -22.70
CA ALA A 248 -10.19 -1.72 -21.40
C ALA A 248 -8.83 -1.76 -20.69
N ASP A 249 -8.16 -2.92 -20.68
CA ASP A 249 -6.84 -3.07 -20.04
C ASP A 249 -5.78 -2.18 -20.71
N ARG A 250 -5.84 -2.03 -22.04
CA ARG A 250 -4.93 -1.16 -22.81
C ARG A 250 -5.25 0.32 -22.56
N GLY A 251 -6.54 0.66 -22.49
CA GLY A 251 -7.02 1.99 -22.16
C GLY A 251 -6.53 2.45 -20.78
N LEU A 252 -6.66 1.59 -19.76
CA LEU A 252 -6.15 1.85 -18.41
C LEU A 252 -4.62 2.00 -18.38
N GLU A 253 -3.89 1.19 -19.12
CA GLU A 253 -2.44 1.34 -19.23
C GLU A 253 -2.06 2.67 -19.89
N ALA A 254 -2.81 3.10 -20.92
CA ALA A 254 -2.63 4.39 -21.57
C ALA A 254 -2.93 5.57 -20.65
N LEU A 255 -4.00 5.51 -19.85
CA LEU A 255 -4.33 6.51 -18.84
C LEU A 255 -3.20 6.67 -17.81
N ASN A 256 -2.65 5.56 -17.30
CA ASN A 256 -1.53 5.61 -16.37
C ASN A 256 -0.27 6.24 -16.99
N ARG A 257 0.02 5.95 -18.27
CA ARG A 257 1.12 6.60 -18.98
C ARG A 257 0.89 8.10 -19.16
N LEU A 258 -0.33 8.52 -19.47
CA LEU A 258 -0.68 9.93 -19.57
C LEU A 258 -0.60 10.65 -18.22
N ALA A 259 -0.93 9.97 -17.12
CA ALA A 259 -0.69 10.49 -15.77
C ALA A 259 0.82 10.66 -15.47
N ASP A 260 1.66 9.70 -15.87
CA ASP A 260 3.14 9.84 -15.80
C ASP A 260 3.62 11.06 -16.63
N VAL A 261 3.05 11.27 -17.82
CA VAL A 261 3.33 12.45 -18.68
C VAL A 261 2.92 13.76 -18.00
N ALA A 262 1.70 13.84 -17.48
CA ALA A 262 1.20 15.03 -16.78
C ALA A 262 2.11 15.40 -15.59
N ARG A 263 2.54 14.41 -14.80
CA ARG A 263 3.48 14.62 -13.70
C ARG A 263 4.84 15.13 -14.19
N ALA A 264 5.37 14.58 -15.27
CA ALA A 264 6.62 15.05 -15.86
C ALA A 264 6.52 16.50 -16.34
N LEU A 265 5.40 16.86 -17.00
CA LEU A 265 5.14 18.23 -17.45
C LEU A 265 5.10 19.22 -16.29
N GLY A 266 4.36 18.90 -15.22
CA GLY A 266 4.30 19.73 -14.01
C GLY A 266 5.66 19.87 -13.32
N ALA A 267 6.42 18.77 -13.25
CA ALA A 267 7.73 18.77 -12.61
C ALA A 267 8.77 19.61 -13.38
N VAL A 268 8.76 19.56 -14.72
CA VAL A 268 9.60 20.44 -15.56
C VAL A 268 9.16 21.89 -15.47
N ASP A 269 7.85 22.15 -15.39
CA ASP A 269 7.33 23.51 -15.32
C ASP A 269 7.66 24.22 -14.00
N ALA A 270 7.70 23.46 -12.90
CA ALA A 270 8.09 23.94 -11.58
C ALA A 270 9.57 24.35 -11.49
N LEU A 271 10.40 24.04 -12.49
CA LEU A 271 11.81 24.40 -12.47
C LEU A 271 12.01 25.92 -12.58
N PRO A 272 13.07 26.45 -11.92
CA PRO A 272 13.50 27.83 -12.14
C PRO A 272 13.74 28.11 -13.63
N THR A 273 13.35 29.31 -14.06
CA THR A 273 13.58 29.74 -15.44
C THR A 273 15.08 29.79 -15.73
N GLY A 274 15.56 29.01 -16.70
CA GLY A 274 16.98 28.91 -17.01
C GLY A 274 17.29 27.91 -18.13
N VAL A 275 18.59 27.66 -18.35
CA VAL A 275 19.07 26.73 -19.39
C VAL A 275 18.51 25.32 -19.16
N LEU A 276 18.52 24.86 -17.92
CA LEU A 276 18.01 23.54 -17.55
C LEU A 276 16.54 23.36 -17.93
N ARG A 277 15.65 24.27 -17.50
CA ARG A 277 14.22 24.18 -17.82
C ARG A 277 14.03 24.18 -19.33
N ARG A 278 14.74 25.05 -20.06
CA ARG A 278 14.69 25.09 -21.53
C ARG A 278 15.09 23.75 -22.15
N THR A 279 16.24 23.20 -21.76
CA THR A 279 16.73 21.91 -22.27
C THR A 279 15.79 20.75 -21.92
N ALA A 280 15.27 20.72 -20.68
CA ALA A 280 14.32 19.71 -20.24
C ALA A 280 12.99 19.80 -21.00
N SER A 281 12.46 21.01 -21.19
CA SER A 281 11.27 21.27 -22.01
C SER A 281 11.47 20.82 -23.46
N GLU A 282 12.56 21.22 -24.13
CA GLU A 282 12.85 20.84 -25.52
C GLU A 282 12.99 19.32 -25.71
N ARG A 283 13.68 18.65 -24.80
CA ARG A 283 13.86 17.19 -24.83
C ARG A 283 12.56 16.45 -24.51
N LEU A 284 11.78 16.93 -23.53
CA LEU A 284 10.48 16.35 -23.21
C LEU A 284 9.50 16.51 -24.39
N LEU A 285 9.48 17.66 -25.07
CA LEU A 285 8.69 17.82 -26.31
C LEU A 285 9.10 16.81 -27.38
N THR A 286 10.40 16.65 -27.61
CA THR A 286 10.92 15.66 -28.59
C THR A 286 10.49 14.24 -28.23
N LEU A 287 10.46 13.91 -26.94
CA LEU A 287 9.98 12.61 -26.45
C LEU A 287 8.46 12.45 -26.65
N LEU A 288 7.67 13.49 -26.38
CA LEU A 288 6.21 13.47 -26.55
C LEU A 288 5.80 13.24 -28.00
N MET A 289 6.58 13.73 -28.98
CA MET A 289 6.35 13.43 -30.40
C MET A 289 6.44 11.93 -30.73
N ARG A 290 6.97 11.09 -29.82
CA ARG A 290 7.04 9.64 -29.96
C ARG A 290 5.97 8.90 -29.17
N LEU A 291 5.01 9.60 -28.56
CA LEU A 291 3.97 8.98 -27.73
C LEU A 291 3.17 7.93 -28.52
N ASP A 292 2.90 8.20 -29.81
CA ASP A 292 2.14 7.29 -30.67
C ASP A 292 2.94 6.06 -31.12
N THR A 293 4.27 6.18 -31.24
CA THR A 293 5.14 5.12 -31.79
C THR A 293 5.85 4.29 -30.71
N GLU A 294 6.20 4.90 -29.59
CA GLU A 294 6.91 4.27 -28.47
C GLU A 294 6.23 4.56 -27.10
N PRO A 295 4.92 4.34 -26.93
CA PRO A 295 4.16 4.77 -25.74
C PRO A 295 4.74 4.26 -24.41
N SER A 296 5.15 2.99 -24.38
CA SER A 296 5.74 2.38 -23.17
C SER A 296 7.08 3.02 -22.78
N ARG A 297 7.89 3.43 -23.77
CA ARG A 297 9.17 4.11 -23.49
C ARG A 297 8.93 5.51 -22.96
N VAL A 298 8.03 6.26 -23.61
CA VAL A 298 7.67 7.62 -23.18
C VAL A 298 7.16 7.60 -21.75
N GLY A 299 6.24 6.69 -21.41
CA GLY A 299 5.74 6.55 -20.04
C GLY A 299 6.84 6.26 -19.00
N ARG A 300 7.78 5.34 -19.29
CA ARG A 300 8.91 5.04 -18.39
C ARG A 300 9.83 6.24 -18.17
N VAL A 301 10.17 6.96 -19.24
CA VAL A 301 11.04 8.14 -19.15
C VAL A 301 10.31 9.26 -18.40
N CYS A 302 9.03 9.53 -18.69
CA CYS A 302 8.24 10.53 -17.96
C CYS A 302 8.12 10.21 -16.46
N ARG A 303 7.95 8.94 -16.10
CA ARG A 303 7.99 8.52 -14.69
C ARG A 303 9.32 8.86 -14.03
N ALA A 304 10.43 8.54 -14.69
CA ALA A 304 11.76 8.85 -14.16
C ALA A 304 11.96 10.36 -13.98
N VAL A 305 11.54 11.16 -14.96
CA VAL A 305 11.57 12.63 -14.89
C VAL A 305 10.77 13.14 -13.69
N ALA A 306 9.56 12.64 -13.49
CA ALA A 306 8.71 13.03 -12.36
C ALA A 306 9.38 12.71 -11.01
N VAL A 307 9.96 11.52 -10.86
CA VAL A 307 10.67 11.12 -9.63
C VAL A 307 11.89 12.01 -9.39
N VAL A 308 12.73 12.19 -10.41
CA VAL A 308 13.98 12.94 -10.29
C VAL A 308 13.74 14.40 -9.93
N PHE A 309 12.77 15.06 -10.56
CA PHE A 309 12.48 16.46 -10.26
C PHE A 309 11.72 16.66 -8.95
N ALA A 310 10.89 15.71 -8.53
CA ALA A 310 10.29 15.74 -7.21
C ALA A 310 11.37 15.69 -6.10
N GLU A 311 12.42 14.90 -6.30
CA GLU A 311 13.55 14.78 -5.37
C GLU A 311 14.49 15.99 -5.44
N ALA A 312 14.86 16.44 -6.65
CA ALA A 312 15.75 17.59 -6.84
C ALA A 312 15.12 18.92 -6.41
N GLY A 313 13.79 19.04 -6.49
CA GLY A 313 13.04 20.25 -6.20
C GLY A 313 12.78 20.53 -4.71
N GLN A 314 13.19 19.66 -3.79
CA GLN A 314 13.03 19.88 -2.35
C GLN A 314 14.23 20.67 -1.78
N PRO A 315 14.13 21.99 -1.57
CA PRO A 315 15.23 22.76 -1.00
C PRO A 315 15.48 22.34 0.45
N ALA A 316 16.69 22.62 0.95
CA ALA A 316 16.93 22.59 2.38
C ALA A 316 15.95 23.55 3.08
N PRO A 317 15.42 23.19 4.26
CA PRO A 317 14.52 24.07 4.99
C PRO A 317 15.31 25.25 5.58
N GLU A 318 15.47 26.34 4.82
CA GLU A 318 16.22 27.54 5.23
C GLU A 318 15.72 28.12 6.57
N TRP A 319 14.44 27.91 6.88
CA TRP A 319 13.82 28.32 8.14
C TRP A 319 14.43 27.65 9.38
N VAL A 320 15.18 26.55 9.22
CA VAL A 320 15.85 25.81 10.30
C VAL A 320 17.15 26.47 10.74
N GLU A 321 17.95 27.05 9.83
CA GLU A 321 19.26 27.62 10.16
C GLU A 321 19.25 28.62 11.35
N PRO A 322 18.26 29.54 11.46
CA PRO A 322 18.19 30.47 12.59
C PRO A 322 18.08 29.80 13.96
N TRP A 323 17.50 28.60 14.01
CA TRP A 323 17.29 27.79 15.23
C TRP A 323 18.52 26.96 15.62
N LEU A 324 19.53 26.87 14.77
CA LEU A 324 20.75 26.12 15.05
C LEU A 324 21.76 26.96 15.85
N PRO A 325 22.43 26.37 16.85
CA PRO A 325 23.59 27.00 17.51
C PRO A 325 24.75 27.25 16.53
N THR A 326 25.57 28.26 16.81
CA THR A 326 26.69 28.67 15.92
C THR A 326 27.64 27.52 15.57
N GLN A 327 27.90 26.62 16.52
CA GLN A 327 28.77 25.46 16.34
C GLN A 327 28.25 24.49 15.27
N VAL A 328 26.92 24.32 15.19
CA VAL A 328 26.25 23.38 14.27
C VAL A 328 26.04 24.00 12.90
N ARG A 329 25.94 25.33 12.81
CA ARG A 329 25.74 26.05 11.54
C ARG A 329 26.85 25.80 10.51
N VAL A 330 28.07 25.51 10.96
CA VAL A 330 29.18 25.20 10.05
C VAL A 330 28.89 23.90 9.30
N ALA A 331 28.55 22.83 10.02
CA ALA A 331 28.15 21.55 9.44
C ALA A 331 26.89 21.70 8.58
N TRP A 332 25.88 22.44 9.06
CA TRP A 332 24.64 22.68 8.32
C TRP A 332 24.90 23.30 6.95
N ARG A 333 25.71 24.36 6.89
CA ARG A 333 26.03 25.04 5.63
C ARG A 333 26.80 24.13 4.68
N ALA A 334 27.76 23.36 5.17
CA ALA A 334 28.48 22.38 4.35
C ALA A 334 27.52 21.32 3.77
N ALA A 335 26.59 20.81 4.60
CA ALA A 335 25.60 19.83 4.16
C ALA A 335 24.57 20.42 3.18
N THR A 336 24.15 21.67 3.35
CA THR A 336 23.27 22.34 2.39
C THR A 336 23.98 22.60 1.06
N ASP A 337 25.25 22.99 1.08
CA ASP A 337 26.05 23.15 -0.15
C ASP A 337 26.20 21.79 -0.87
N GLU A 338 26.40 20.70 -0.13
CA GLU A 338 26.43 19.34 -0.68
C GLU A 338 25.06 18.90 -1.23
N LEU A 339 23.96 19.27 -0.56
CA LEU A 339 22.59 19.03 -1.02
C LEU A 339 22.32 19.75 -2.34
N GLU A 340 22.75 21.00 -2.45
CA GLU A 340 22.63 21.78 -3.69
C GLU A 340 23.50 21.16 -4.79
N ALA A 341 24.74 20.80 -4.50
CA ALA A 341 25.64 20.16 -5.47
C ALA A 341 25.13 18.79 -5.94
N SER A 342 24.55 17.98 -5.05
CA SER A 342 23.92 16.70 -5.40
C SER A 342 22.62 16.90 -6.19
N SER A 343 21.82 17.92 -5.86
CA SER A 343 20.65 18.32 -6.65
C SER A 343 21.05 18.71 -8.08
N GLN A 344 22.11 19.50 -8.23
CA GLN A 344 22.65 19.90 -9.53
C GLN A 344 23.20 18.71 -10.32
N ARG A 345 23.90 17.78 -9.67
CA ARG A 345 24.39 16.53 -10.30
C ARG A 345 23.24 15.65 -10.78
N LEU A 346 22.25 15.41 -9.92
CA LEU A 346 21.05 14.63 -10.25
C LEU A 346 20.30 15.25 -11.45
N THR A 347 20.16 16.57 -11.42
CA THR A 347 19.51 17.34 -12.45
C THR A 347 20.29 17.34 -13.78
N SER A 348 21.62 17.36 -13.72
CA SER A 348 22.49 17.26 -14.90
C SER A 348 22.48 15.85 -15.52
N ALA A 349 22.55 14.81 -14.68
CA ALA A 349 22.43 13.41 -15.11
C ALA A 349 21.10 13.17 -15.83
N MET A 350 20.02 13.80 -15.38
CA MET A 350 18.71 13.69 -16.01
C MET A 350 18.68 14.14 -17.47
N VAL A 351 19.42 15.20 -17.83
CA VAL A 351 19.48 15.65 -19.23
C VAL A 351 19.99 14.52 -20.11
N GLU A 352 21.05 13.83 -19.71
CA GLU A 352 21.64 12.70 -20.45
C GLU A 352 20.71 11.48 -20.52
N LEU A 353 19.79 11.34 -19.56
CA LEU A 353 18.86 10.21 -19.43
C LEU A 353 17.62 10.31 -20.32
N LEU A 354 17.21 11.52 -20.72
CA LEU A 354 16.08 11.72 -21.63
C LEU A 354 16.30 11.06 -23.01
N ASP A 355 17.55 10.73 -23.35
CA ASP A 355 17.91 10.03 -24.59
C ASP A 355 17.91 8.49 -24.45
N ARG A 356 17.78 7.95 -23.23
CA ARG A 356 17.89 6.51 -22.92
C ARG A 356 16.53 5.79 -23.02
N SER A 357 16.54 4.45 -23.02
CA SER A 357 15.35 3.61 -23.19
C SER A 357 14.70 3.16 -21.86
N ASP A 358 15.50 3.10 -20.78
CA ASP A 358 15.03 2.81 -19.42
C ASP A 358 15.92 3.47 -18.34
N PRO A 359 15.64 4.73 -17.99
CA PRO A 359 16.52 5.52 -17.12
C PRO A 359 16.53 5.06 -15.65
N LEU A 360 15.47 4.41 -15.15
CA LEU A 360 15.40 3.97 -13.74
C LEU A 360 16.24 2.72 -13.44
N VAL A 361 16.79 2.07 -14.46
CA VAL A 361 17.70 0.93 -14.30
C VAL A 361 19.17 1.37 -14.41
N GLU A 362 19.42 2.64 -14.73
CA GLU A 362 20.77 3.14 -14.97
C GLU A 362 21.54 3.34 -13.65
N PRO A 363 22.69 2.67 -13.45
CA PRO A 363 23.44 2.75 -12.20
C PRO A 363 23.89 4.18 -11.85
N ALA A 364 24.17 5.01 -12.84
CA ALA A 364 24.56 6.40 -12.64
C ALA A 364 23.40 7.25 -12.08
N LEU A 365 22.17 7.06 -12.58
CA LEU A 365 20.99 7.73 -12.04
C LEU A 365 20.72 7.28 -10.61
N LEU A 366 20.73 5.96 -10.38
CA LEU A 366 20.47 5.39 -9.05
C LEU A 366 21.51 5.86 -8.03
N SER A 367 22.78 5.96 -8.44
CA SER A 367 23.86 6.54 -7.63
C SER A 367 23.62 8.02 -7.34
N ALA A 368 23.22 8.82 -8.32
CA ALA A 368 22.92 10.24 -8.13
C ALA A 368 21.70 10.47 -7.22
N LEU A 369 20.63 9.69 -7.40
CA LEU A 369 19.45 9.69 -6.52
C LEU A 369 19.83 9.32 -5.09
N ARG A 370 20.59 8.23 -4.92
CA ARG A 370 21.08 7.81 -3.60
C ARG A 370 21.93 8.89 -2.96
N GLY A 371 22.87 9.49 -3.69
CA GLY A 371 23.71 10.58 -3.20
C GLY A 371 22.89 11.80 -2.76
N ARG A 372 21.84 12.15 -3.52
CA ARG A 372 20.92 13.25 -3.16
C ARG A 372 20.11 12.95 -1.90
N ARG A 373 19.64 11.72 -1.74
CA ARG A 373 18.91 11.29 -0.53
C ARG A 373 19.81 11.29 0.69
N LEU A 374 21.03 10.79 0.57
CA LEU A 374 22.02 10.83 1.66
C LEU A 374 22.37 12.26 2.07
N ALA A 375 22.53 13.18 1.11
CA ALA A 375 22.77 14.58 1.42
C ALA A 375 21.56 15.23 2.13
N ALA A 376 20.32 14.89 1.75
CA ALA A 376 19.13 15.37 2.44
C ALA A 376 19.06 14.85 3.87
N GLN A 377 19.31 13.55 4.04
CA GLN A 377 19.35 12.92 5.35
C GLN A 377 20.40 13.56 6.26
N LEU A 378 21.58 13.89 5.71
CA LEU A 378 22.63 14.59 6.47
C LEU A 378 22.18 15.97 6.96
N VAL A 379 21.45 16.72 6.13
CA VAL A 379 20.84 18.00 6.54
C VAL A 379 19.88 17.76 7.71
N ASP A 380 18.97 16.80 7.60
CA ASP A 380 18.00 16.47 8.66
C ASP A 380 18.68 16.00 9.96
N ASP A 381 19.76 15.20 9.85
CA ASP A 381 20.58 14.73 10.96
C ASP A 381 21.21 15.91 11.73
N ILE A 382 21.81 16.85 11.00
CA ILE A 382 22.42 18.04 11.59
C ILE A 382 21.37 18.95 12.23
N ALA A 383 20.18 19.08 11.62
CA ALA A 383 19.06 19.78 12.25
C ALA A 383 18.67 19.14 13.58
N ALA A 384 18.48 17.81 13.60
CA ALA A 384 18.08 17.08 14.80
C ALA A 384 19.10 17.29 15.94
N ILE A 385 20.40 17.15 15.64
CA ILE A 385 21.48 17.42 16.60
C ILE A 385 21.42 18.87 17.09
N GLY A 386 21.28 19.84 16.20
CA GLY A 386 21.24 21.25 16.56
C GLY A 386 20.07 21.63 17.48
N MET A 387 18.88 21.08 17.21
CA MET A 387 17.69 21.29 18.04
C MET A 387 17.86 20.68 19.43
N PHE A 388 18.41 19.45 19.48
CA PHE A 388 18.72 18.78 20.74
C PHE A 388 19.72 19.59 21.58
N LEU A 389 20.83 20.03 20.98
CA LEU A 389 21.86 20.81 21.66
C LEU A 389 21.34 22.16 22.17
N ALA A 390 20.37 22.76 21.47
CA ALA A 390 19.72 24.00 21.87
C ALA A 390 18.62 23.82 22.93
N GLY A 391 18.09 22.59 23.08
CA GLY A 391 16.90 22.31 23.89
C GLY A 391 15.65 23.02 23.37
N GLN A 392 15.56 23.24 22.06
CA GLN A 392 14.47 23.97 21.41
C GLN A 392 13.93 23.16 20.24
N THR A 393 12.61 23.21 20.04
CA THR A 393 11.95 22.62 18.88
C THR A 393 11.71 23.72 17.85
N ALA A 394 12.11 23.49 16.61
CA ALA A 394 11.86 24.42 15.52
C ALA A 394 10.37 24.41 15.15
N LEU A 395 9.80 25.59 14.92
CA LEU A 395 8.42 25.72 14.44
C LEU A 395 8.44 26.36 13.04
N PRO A 396 7.75 25.79 12.05
CA PRO A 396 7.57 26.41 10.74
C PRO A 396 7.05 27.84 10.90
N ASP A 397 7.55 28.75 10.07
CA ASP A 397 7.16 30.17 10.02
C ASP A 397 7.42 31.00 11.29
N GLN A 398 8.16 30.45 12.27
CA GLN A 398 8.56 31.16 13.48
C GLN A 398 10.07 31.34 13.54
N ARG A 399 10.49 32.50 14.08
CA ARG A 399 11.89 32.76 14.43
C ARG A 399 12.10 32.55 15.93
N PRO A 400 13.27 32.05 16.35
CA PRO A 400 13.57 31.91 17.76
C PRO A 400 13.59 33.30 18.41
N ARG A 401 13.06 33.40 19.63
CA ARG A 401 12.99 34.67 20.39
C ARG A 401 14.35 35.28 20.71
N GLY A 402 15.42 34.50 20.59
CA GLY A 402 16.80 34.93 20.76
C GLY A 402 17.76 34.00 20.03
N ARG A 403 19.06 34.29 20.07
CA ARG A 403 20.06 33.40 19.48
C ARG A 403 20.07 32.06 20.23
N PRO A 404 19.85 30.93 19.56
CA PRO A 404 19.97 29.61 20.17
C PRO A 404 21.35 29.44 20.78
N ARG A 405 21.38 28.94 22.01
CA ARG A 405 22.62 28.66 22.74
C ARG A 405 22.68 27.17 23.04
N VAL A 406 23.87 26.60 22.92
CA VAL A 406 24.12 25.23 23.36
C VAL A 406 23.89 25.16 24.86
N HIS A 407 23.13 24.15 25.32
CA HIS A 407 22.99 23.87 26.73
C HIS A 407 24.37 23.63 27.37
N LYS A 408 24.56 24.09 28.61
CA LYS A 408 25.88 24.06 29.27
C LYS A 408 26.50 22.65 29.33
N ASP A 409 25.65 21.63 29.40
CA ASP A 409 26.07 20.24 29.58
C ASP A 409 26.53 19.59 28.25
N TYR A 410 26.18 20.18 27.10
CA TYR A 410 26.49 19.63 25.77
C TYR A 410 27.59 20.38 25.02
N ARG A 411 28.43 21.14 25.74
CA ARG A 411 29.50 21.93 25.10
C ARG A 411 30.51 21.06 24.35
N ARG A 412 30.75 19.82 24.81
CA ARG A 412 31.67 18.89 24.16
C ARG A 412 31.12 18.35 22.85
N ALA A 413 29.88 17.84 22.85
CA ALA A 413 29.18 17.46 21.61
C ALA A 413 29.09 18.62 20.60
N ALA A 414 28.85 19.85 21.08
CA ALA A 414 28.87 21.03 20.20
C ALA A 414 30.26 21.37 19.65
N ALA A 415 31.34 21.14 20.40
CA ALA A 415 32.71 21.32 19.90
C ALA A 415 33.04 20.26 18.84
N MET A 416 32.69 18.99 19.08
CA MET A 416 32.80 17.91 18.11
C MET A 416 32.04 18.25 16.82
N MET A 417 30.80 18.72 16.89
CA MET A 417 30.03 19.15 15.71
C MET A 417 30.67 20.29 14.92
N LEU A 418 31.39 21.20 15.60
CA LEU A 418 32.12 22.25 14.92
C LEU A 418 33.32 21.70 14.14
N ASP A 419 34.03 20.71 14.70
CA ASP A 419 35.17 20.08 14.06
C ASP A 419 34.71 19.17 12.91
N LEU A 420 33.68 18.35 13.11
CA LEU A 420 33.02 17.56 12.05
C LEU A 420 32.51 18.45 10.92
N GLY A 421 31.94 19.61 11.24
CA GLY A 421 31.50 20.57 10.24
C GLY A 421 32.63 21.15 9.39
N ARG A 422 33.86 21.22 9.92
CA ARG A 422 35.04 21.62 9.14
C ARG A 422 35.54 20.47 8.27
N GLU A 423 35.57 19.26 8.83
CA GLU A 423 35.98 18.03 8.14
C GLU A 423 35.04 17.67 6.98
N LEU A 424 33.74 17.96 7.08
CA LEU A 424 32.81 17.84 5.95
C LEU A 424 33.24 18.66 4.72
N GLY A 425 33.96 19.77 4.93
CA GLY A 425 34.52 20.58 3.85
C GLY A 425 35.80 20.01 3.22
N GLU A 426 36.37 18.96 3.81
CA GLU A 426 37.64 18.35 3.40
C GLU A 426 37.39 17.01 2.69
N PRO A 427 37.76 16.85 1.41
CA PRO A 427 37.42 15.65 0.63
C PRO A 427 37.94 14.32 1.20
N MET A 428 39.01 14.34 2.00
CA MET A 428 39.61 13.13 2.56
C MET A 428 38.95 12.65 3.86
N SER A 429 38.31 13.54 4.61
CA SER A 429 37.68 13.26 5.92
C SER A 429 36.16 13.38 5.89
N ALA A 430 35.58 13.88 4.79
CA ALA A 430 34.14 14.06 4.65
C ALA A 430 33.33 12.76 4.89
N ASP A 431 33.78 11.61 4.40
CA ASP A 431 33.05 10.35 4.57
C ASP A 431 33.03 9.91 6.05
N GLU A 432 34.15 10.03 6.75
CA GLU A 432 34.26 9.75 8.18
C GLU A 432 33.42 10.74 9.01
N ALA A 433 33.45 12.02 8.64
CA ALA A 433 32.63 13.04 9.30
C ALA A 433 31.14 12.79 9.11
N ARG A 434 30.70 12.33 7.93
CA ARG A 434 29.29 11.94 7.70
C ARG A 434 28.89 10.75 8.56
N GLU A 435 29.73 9.74 8.68
CA GLU A 435 29.47 8.57 9.52
C GLU A 435 29.34 8.94 11.00
N GLN A 436 30.22 9.82 11.50
CA GLN A 436 30.16 10.31 12.87
C GLN A 436 28.93 11.19 13.13
N ILE A 437 28.56 12.06 12.18
CA ILE A 437 27.32 12.87 12.28
C ILE A 437 26.09 11.96 12.29
N THR A 438 26.04 10.95 11.42
CA THR A 438 24.93 9.99 11.36
C THR A 438 24.80 9.25 12.69
N SER A 439 25.91 8.74 13.23
CA SER A 439 25.96 8.05 14.52
C SER A 439 25.49 8.95 15.67
N LEU A 440 25.92 10.22 15.68
CA LEU A 440 25.48 11.17 16.70
C LEU A 440 24.00 11.53 16.55
N ALA A 441 23.49 11.63 15.32
CA ALA A 441 22.08 11.89 15.05
C ALA A 441 21.19 10.72 15.48
N GLU A 442 21.64 9.47 15.31
CA GLU A 442 20.98 8.28 15.84
C GLU A 442 20.88 8.32 17.37
N ILE A 443 21.99 8.62 18.05
CA ILE A 443 22.00 8.80 19.52
C ILE A 443 21.02 9.92 19.94
N VAL A 444 21.03 11.05 19.25
CA VAL A 444 20.10 12.16 19.55
C VAL A 444 18.64 11.76 19.31
N ARG A 445 18.34 11.06 18.22
CA ARG A 445 16.98 10.56 17.91
C ARG A 445 16.49 9.56 18.94
N SER A 446 17.36 8.74 19.52
CA SER A 446 16.99 7.78 20.56
C SER A 446 16.31 8.45 21.77
N VAL A 447 16.65 9.71 22.06
CA VAL A 447 16.09 10.51 23.18
C VAL A 447 14.67 11.02 22.90
N ALA A 448 14.24 11.10 21.64
CA ALA A 448 12.92 11.60 21.28
C ALA A 448 11.80 10.81 22.00
N PRO A 449 10.64 11.41 22.30
CA PRO A 449 9.49 10.68 22.81
C PRO A 449 9.17 9.46 21.95
N MET A 450 8.80 8.36 22.58
CA MET A 450 8.40 7.13 21.89
C MET A 450 6.87 7.11 21.68
N PRO A 451 6.37 6.40 20.64
CA PRO A 451 4.93 6.20 20.47
C PRO A 451 4.30 5.59 21.74
N GLY A 452 3.20 6.15 22.23
CA GLY A 452 2.51 5.65 23.42
C GLY A 452 3.12 6.04 24.77
N GLU A 453 4.25 6.76 24.80
CA GLU A 453 4.97 7.07 26.04
C GLU A 453 4.18 7.99 26.98
N GLU A 454 3.49 9.00 26.45
CA GLU A 454 2.67 9.90 27.26
C GLU A 454 1.51 9.16 27.92
N GLU A 455 0.88 8.23 27.19
CA GLU A 455 -0.20 7.42 27.74
C GLU A 455 0.29 6.38 28.74
N LEU A 456 1.48 5.81 28.53
CA LEU A 456 2.14 4.97 29.54
C LEU A 456 2.38 5.77 30.82
N ARG A 457 2.92 6.99 30.70
CA ARG A 457 3.12 7.89 31.87
C ARG A 457 1.81 8.20 32.58
N ALA A 458 0.75 8.52 31.82
CA ALA A 458 -0.58 8.80 32.37
C ALA A 458 -1.24 7.57 33.01
N ALA A 459 -0.95 6.36 32.52
CA ALA A 459 -1.44 5.12 33.09
C ALA A 459 -0.76 4.76 34.43
N VAL A 460 0.52 5.11 34.58
CA VAL A 460 1.30 4.81 35.79
C VAL A 460 1.13 5.86 36.90
N GLN A 461 0.77 7.10 36.57
CA GLN A 461 0.54 8.15 37.57
C GLN A 461 -0.76 7.93 38.37
N ASP A 462 -0.64 7.65 39.67
CA ASP A 462 -1.78 7.56 40.58
C ASP A 462 -2.48 8.91 40.75
N GLY A 463 -3.81 8.93 40.54
CA GLY A 463 -4.66 10.11 40.76
C GLY A 463 -4.90 11.00 39.55
N ALA A 464 -4.31 10.70 38.39
CA ALA A 464 -4.74 11.31 37.12
C ALA A 464 -6.09 10.69 36.72
N SER A 465 -7.03 11.51 36.24
CA SER A 465 -8.32 11.09 35.68
C SER A 465 -8.15 10.36 34.33
N SER A 466 -7.16 9.48 34.22
CA SER A 466 -6.92 8.68 33.02
C SER A 466 -8.04 7.64 32.90
N ASN A 467 -8.48 7.44 31.66
CA ASN A 467 -9.51 6.46 31.32
C ASN A 467 -9.10 5.08 31.86
N ASP A 468 -9.89 4.49 32.77
CA ASP A 468 -9.60 3.20 33.42
C ASP A 468 -9.25 2.10 32.39
N ALA A 469 -9.83 2.17 31.19
CA ALA A 469 -9.53 1.26 30.09
C ALA A 469 -8.09 1.41 29.55
N ALA A 470 -7.56 2.63 29.46
CA ALA A 470 -6.19 2.86 29.01
C ALA A 470 -5.17 2.37 30.05
N ARG A 471 -5.47 2.57 31.34
CA ARG A 471 -4.67 2.02 32.44
C ARG A 471 -4.69 0.49 32.40
N ALA A 472 -5.87 -0.12 32.30
CA ALA A 472 -6.01 -1.58 32.21
C ALA A 472 -5.18 -2.15 31.04
N PHE A 473 -5.28 -1.55 29.85
CA PHE A 473 -4.51 -1.97 28.68
C PHE A 473 -3.00 -1.98 28.94
N TRP A 474 -2.43 -0.88 29.47
CA TRP A 474 -0.98 -0.79 29.68
C TRP A 474 -0.50 -1.78 30.75
N PHE A 475 -1.28 -2.00 31.81
CA PHE A 475 -0.92 -3.00 32.83
C PHE A 475 -1.06 -4.43 32.31
N GLU A 476 -2.08 -4.73 31.50
CA GLU A 476 -2.25 -6.07 30.91
C GLU A 476 -1.17 -6.38 29.86
N SER A 477 -0.96 -5.47 28.91
CA SER A 477 0.01 -5.65 27.81
C SER A 477 1.47 -5.73 28.28
N THR A 478 1.80 -5.14 29.42
CA THR A 478 3.14 -5.20 30.03
C THR A 478 3.27 -6.28 31.11
N GLY A 479 2.23 -7.09 31.36
CA GLY A 479 2.24 -8.08 32.45
C GLY A 479 2.41 -7.47 33.85
N GLY A 480 1.93 -6.24 34.05
CA GLY A 480 2.05 -5.46 35.27
C GLY A 480 3.33 -4.62 35.37
N ALA A 481 4.22 -4.67 34.38
CA ALA A 481 5.53 -4.01 34.40
C ALA A 481 5.53 -2.57 33.85
N ALA A 482 4.36 -1.96 33.59
CA ALA A 482 4.24 -0.63 33.01
C ALA A 482 5.11 0.45 33.70
N ALA A 483 5.16 0.44 35.04
CA ALA A 483 6.00 1.36 35.80
C ALA A 483 7.51 1.11 35.56
N ALA A 484 7.93 -0.15 35.51
CA ALA A 484 9.32 -0.53 35.25
C ALA A 484 9.75 -0.15 33.83
N VAL A 485 8.88 -0.33 32.82
CA VAL A 485 9.13 0.12 31.44
C VAL A 485 9.34 1.63 31.39
N ARG A 486 8.43 2.40 32.01
CA ARG A 486 8.57 3.86 32.11
C ARG A 486 9.88 4.26 32.77
N ASP A 487 10.19 3.67 33.93
CA ASP A 487 11.39 4.02 34.70
C ASP A 487 12.67 3.66 33.94
N ARG A 488 12.67 2.54 33.20
CA ARG A 488 13.79 2.15 32.32
C ARG A 488 13.96 3.14 31.16
N ILE A 489 12.87 3.58 30.51
CA ILE A 489 12.91 4.60 29.45
C ILE A 489 13.51 5.90 30.01
N ASP A 490 13.01 6.38 31.15
CA ASP A 490 13.48 7.63 31.75
C ASP A 490 14.96 7.52 32.19
N GLN A 491 15.37 6.38 32.78
CA GLN A 491 16.76 6.14 33.16
C GLN A 491 17.68 6.11 31.93
N ARG A 492 17.35 5.34 30.89
CA ARG A 492 18.21 5.24 29.70
C ARG A 492 18.27 6.54 28.90
N ARG A 493 17.18 7.31 28.89
CA ARG A 493 17.18 8.67 28.35
C ARG A 493 18.13 9.57 29.13
N GLN A 494 18.15 9.49 30.45
CA GLN A 494 19.10 10.24 31.29
C GLN A 494 20.54 9.78 31.07
N ASP A 495 20.79 8.48 30.89
CA ASP A 495 22.11 7.94 30.56
C ASP A 495 22.62 8.50 29.22
N VAL A 496 21.79 8.50 28.16
CA VAL A 496 22.11 9.12 26.87
C VAL A 496 22.37 10.63 27.01
N ILE A 497 21.56 11.34 27.81
CA ILE A 497 21.78 12.76 28.06
C ILE A 497 23.12 13.00 28.79
N ALA A 498 23.51 12.13 29.72
CA ALA A 498 24.74 12.27 30.47
C ALA A 498 25.99 12.07 29.60
N VAL A 499 25.98 11.07 28.72
CA VAL A 499 27.13 10.77 27.82
C VAL A 499 27.38 11.87 26.79
N MET A 500 26.39 12.72 26.47
CA MET A 500 26.57 13.89 25.59
C MET A 500 27.56 14.93 26.15
N SER A 501 27.90 14.82 27.43
CA SER A 501 28.91 15.63 28.12
C SER A 501 30.30 14.98 28.15
N GLU A 502 30.46 13.76 27.65
CA GLU A 502 31.72 13.03 27.63
C GLU A 502 32.68 13.51 26.53
N ALA A 503 33.92 13.03 26.58
CA ALA A 503 34.93 13.38 25.57
C ALA A 503 34.61 12.76 24.21
N ASP A 504 34.05 11.55 24.21
CA ASP A 504 33.59 10.83 23.03
C ASP A 504 32.13 10.38 23.23
N PRO A 505 31.15 11.25 22.94
CA PRO A 505 29.73 10.94 23.09
C PRO A 505 29.23 9.83 22.17
N ILE A 506 29.90 9.56 21.04
CA ILE A 506 29.47 8.54 20.08
C ILE A 506 29.72 7.16 20.68
N THR A 507 30.97 6.88 21.09
CA THR A 507 31.31 5.58 21.68
C THR A 507 30.61 5.36 23.02
N ALA A 508 30.53 6.39 23.86
CA ALA A 508 29.88 6.27 25.18
C ALA A 508 28.37 6.12 25.08
N GLY A 509 27.73 6.74 24.08
CA GLY A 509 26.28 6.72 23.90
C GLY A 509 25.73 5.55 23.09
N ALA A 510 26.57 4.78 22.41
CA ALA A 510 26.14 3.66 21.59
C ALA A 510 25.29 2.64 22.37
N ALA A 511 25.77 2.16 23.53
CA ALA A 511 25.04 1.16 24.30
C ALA A 511 23.73 1.70 24.92
N PRO A 512 23.69 2.87 25.58
CA PRO A 512 22.43 3.45 26.04
C PRO A 512 21.44 3.77 24.91
N ALA A 513 21.91 4.18 23.74
CA ALA A 513 21.06 4.42 22.56
C ALA A 513 20.48 3.11 22.02
N GLU A 514 21.28 2.05 21.91
CA GLU A 514 20.81 0.72 21.51
C GLU A 514 19.71 0.20 22.44
N GLU A 515 19.87 0.40 23.76
CA GLU A 515 18.84 0.05 24.72
C GLU A 515 17.55 0.89 24.58
N LEU A 516 17.67 2.20 24.30
CA LEU A 516 16.50 3.04 23.99
C LEU A 516 15.82 2.62 22.69
N ASP A 517 16.56 2.17 21.69
CA ASP A 517 15.99 1.70 20.44
C ASP A 517 15.25 0.36 20.62
N ARG A 518 15.76 -0.53 21.48
CA ARG A 518 15.02 -1.73 21.92
C ARG A 518 13.72 -1.37 22.63
N LEU A 519 13.75 -0.38 23.53
CA LEU A 519 12.54 0.11 24.22
C LEU A 519 11.59 0.82 23.25
N ARG A 520 12.10 1.55 22.27
CA ARG A 520 11.31 2.21 21.21
C ARG A 520 10.61 1.17 20.35
N TRP A 521 11.30 0.09 19.99
CA TRP A 521 10.71 -1.04 19.28
C TRP A 521 9.55 -1.64 20.09
N LEU A 522 9.76 -1.91 21.39
CA LEU A 522 8.70 -2.41 22.27
C LEU A 522 7.51 -1.45 22.35
N MET A 523 7.77 -0.16 22.59
CA MET A 523 6.74 0.87 22.70
C MET A 523 5.96 1.05 21.40
N THR A 524 6.64 0.96 20.25
CA THR A 524 5.99 0.99 18.94
C THR A 524 5.00 -0.16 18.83
N HIS A 525 5.38 -1.38 19.19
CA HIS A 525 4.46 -2.53 19.13
C HIS A 525 3.34 -2.46 20.15
N LEU A 526 3.60 -2.06 21.39
CA LEU A 526 2.56 -1.85 22.39
C LEU A 526 1.55 -0.81 21.91
N HIS A 527 2.03 0.30 21.32
CA HIS A 527 1.18 1.33 20.75
C HIS A 527 0.39 0.82 19.54
N THR A 528 1.03 0.10 18.62
CA THR A 528 0.38 -0.54 17.47
C THR A 528 -0.72 -1.51 17.92
N VAL A 529 -0.43 -2.40 18.85
CA VAL A 529 -1.39 -3.38 19.37
C VAL A 529 -2.56 -2.72 20.07
N ARG A 530 -2.35 -1.63 20.80
CA ARG A 530 -3.45 -0.85 21.39
C ARG A 530 -4.47 -0.40 20.34
N ARG A 531 -4.01 -0.15 19.11
CA ARG A 531 -4.85 0.23 17.97
C ARG A 531 -5.48 -0.97 17.28
N LEU A 532 -5.05 -2.20 17.55
CA LEU A 532 -5.65 -3.44 17.08
C LEU A 532 -6.86 -3.80 17.95
N THR A 533 -8.00 -3.19 17.65
CA THR A 533 -9.29 -3.51 18.25
C THR A 533 -10.12 -4.34 17.27
N PRO A 534 -11.14 -5.09 17.73
CA PRO A 534 -12.08 -5.74 16.82
C PRO A 534 -12.72 -4.74 15.83
N GLU A 535 -12.92 -3.50 16.27
CA GLU A 535 -13.47 -2.41 15.44
C GLU A 535 -12.48 -1.94 14.36
N SER A 536 -11.22 -1.70 14.69
CA SER A 536 -10.22 -1.29 13.69
C SER A 536 -9.85 -2.41 12.72
N LEU A 537 -9.90 -3.68 13.15
CA LEU A 537 -9.81 -4.82 12.24
C LEU A 537 -11.05 -4.94 11.34
N ALA A 538 -12.23 -4.58 11.83
CA ALA A 538 -13.44 -4.52 11.02
C ALA A 538 -13.37 -3.40 9.99
N GLN A 539 -12.87 -2.22 10.37
CA GLN A 539 -12.59 -1.11 9.45
C GLN A 539 -11.53 -1.48 8.41
N LEU A 540 -10.49 -2.20 8.83
CA LEU A 540 -9.46 -2.68 7.89
C LEU A 540 -10.06 -3.60 6.81
N ASN A 541 -11.08 -4.40 7.15
CA ASN A 541 -11.81 -5.24 6.21
C ASN A 541 -12.71 -4.47 5.23
N GLU A 542 -12.91 -3.17 5.42
CA GLU A 542 -13.52 -2.30 4.40
C GLU A 542 -12.55 -2.02 3.25
N SER A 543 -11.25 -2.33 3.44
CA SER A 543 -10.25 -2.26 2.38
C SER A 543 -10.33 -3.48 1.45
N PRO A 544 -10.33 -3.28 0.12
CA PRO A 544 -10.27 -4.39 -0.85
C PRO A 544 -8.93 -5.16 -0.81
N LEU A 545 -7.94 -4.65 -0.07
CA LEU A 545 -6.61 -5.24 0.03
C LEU A 545 -6.48 -6.22 1.20
N TRP A 546 -7.43 -6.20 2.14
CA TRP A 546 -7.39 -6.96 3.39
C TRP A 546 -8.76 -7.53 3.71
N GLU A 547 -8.93 -8.85 3.60
CA GLU A 547 -10.20 -9.53 3.80
C GLU A 547 -10.00 -10.65 4.82
N LEU A 548 -10.20 -10.34 6.09
CA LEU A 548 -10.04 -11.29 7.20
C LEU A 548 -11.40 -11.60 7.82
N THR A 549 -11.75 -12.87 8.05
CA THR A 549 -12.98 -13.21 8.76
C THR A 549 -12.82 -12.95 10.27
N ALA A 550 -13.93 -12.95 11.01
CA ALA A 550 -13.90 -12.89 12.47
C ALA A 550 -13.15 -14.06 13.14
N HIS A 551 -12.87 -15.15 12.41
CA HIS A 551 -12.00 -16.23 12.87
C HIS A 551 -10.52 -15.89 12.66
N GLY A 552 -10.13 -15.44 11.45
CA GLY A 552 -8.77 -14.96 11.21
C GLY A 552 -8.39 -13.79 12.12
N GLN A 553 -9.31 -12.85 12.37
CA GLN A 553 -9.11 -11.74 13.32
C GLN A 553 -8.81 -12.24 14.73
N ARG A 554 -9.51 -13.28 15.19
CA ARG A 554 -9.28 -13.88 16.50
C ARG A 554 -7.91 -14.52 16.61
N VAL A 555 -7.41 -15.14 15.54
CA VAL A 555 -6.06 -15.73 15.51
C VAL A 555 -4.97 -14.67 15.56
N VAL A 556 -5.14 -13.55 14.85
CA VAL A 556 -4.20 -12.42 14.93
C VAL A 556 -4.09 -11.89 16.36
N LEU A 557 -5.23 -11.75 17.04
CA LEU A 557 -5.29 -11.24 18.40
C LEU A 557 -5.01 -12.32 19.46
N ALA A 558 -5.03 -13.60 19.07
CA ALA A 558 -4.72 -14.70 19.97
C ALA A 558 -3.26 -14.62 20.42
N ASP A 559 -3.04 -14.94 21.68
CA ASP A 559 -1.72 -14.98 22.35
C ASP A 559 -0.94 -13.64 22.32
N LEU A 560 -1.56 -12.57 21.82
CA LEU A 560 -0.93 -11.26 21.70
C LEU A 560 -0.59 -10.64 23.07
N PRO A 561 -1.47 -10.70 24.10
CA PRO A 561 -1.13 -10.24 25.45
C PRO A 561 0.06 -11.01 26.06
N GLU A 562 0.14 -12.32 25.83
CA GLU A 562 1.24 -13.16 26.33
C GLU A 562 2.55 -12.85 25.61
N ARG A 563 2.52 -12.71 24.28
CA ARG A 563 3.68 -12.30 23.47
C ARG A 563 4.19 -10.92 23.91
N LEU A 564 3.30 -9.94 24.08
CA LEU A 564 3.67 -8.61 24.56
C LEU A 564 4.26 -8.63 25.97
N THR A 565 3.69 -9.43 26.87
CA THR A 565 4.23 -9.62 28.21
C THR A 565 5.64 -10.21 28.14
N ARG A 566 5.86 -11.22 27.29
CA ARG A 566 7.18 -11.84 27.08
C ARG A 566 8.18 -10.85 26.48
N ALA A 567 7.80 -10.10 25.46
CA ALA A 567 8.65 -9.07 24.85
C ALA A 567 8.99 -7.95 25.85
N THR A 568 8.03 -7.57 26.70
CA THR A 568 8.26 -6.62 27.79
C THR A 568 9.27 -7.16 28.79
N GLN A 569 9.14 -8.43 29.19
CA GLN A 569 10.11 -9.07 30.07
C GLN A 569 11.50 -9.12 29.44
N GLN A 570 11.60 -9.55 28.18
CA GLN A 570 12.86 -9.60 27.43
C GLN A 570 13.54 -8.23 27.36
N ALA A 571 12.78 -7.17 27.05
CA ALA A 571 13.28 -5.80 27.01
C ALA A 571 13.78 -5.30 28.39
N LEU A 572 13.17 -5.77 29.48
CA LEU A 572 13.55 -5.38 30.85
C LEU A 572 14.73 -6.20 31.41
N THR A 573 14.96 -7.42 30.90
CA THR A 573 16.05 -8.31 31.33
C THR A 573 17.23 -8.33 30.37
N ASP A 574 17.27 -7.42 29.40
CA ASP A 574 18.29 -7.31 28.35
C ASP A 574 18.46 -8.61 27.52
N GLU A 575 17.41 -9.44 27.45
CA GLU A 575 17.35 -10.62 26.58
C GLU A 575 17.08 -10.19 25.12
N PRO A 576 17.55 -10.97 24.12
CA PRO A 576 17.27 -10.66 22.72
C PRO A 576 15.76 -10.69 22.45
N LEU A 577 15.26 -9.62 21.84
CA LEU A 577 13.87 -9.51 21.42
C LEU A 577 13.63 -10.42 20.22
N ASP A 578 12.54 -11.20 20.28
CA ASP A 578 12.07 -11.95 19.13
C ASP A 578 11.30 -11.02 18.19
N GLU A 579 12.03 -10.23 17.40
CA GLU A 579 11.41 -9.23 16.55
C GLU A 579 10.49 -9.83 15.49
N ASP A 580 10.81 -11.05 15.04
CA ASP A 580 10.05 -11.76 14.02
C ASP A 580 8.66 -12.18 14.53
N ALA A 581 8.45 -12.25 15.85
CA ALA A 581 7.17 -12.61 16.48
C ALA A 581 6.05 -11.57 16.34
N PHE A 582 6.38 -10.33 15.97
CA PHE A 582 5.42 -9.20 15.86
C PHE A 582 5.29 -8.64 14.44
N VAL A 583 5.96 -9.26 13.47
CA VAL A 583 6.01 -8.77 12.07
C VAL A 583 4.60 -8.68 11.48
N THR A 584 3.73 -9.63 11.82
CA THR A 584 2.34 -9.68 11.35
C THR A 584 1.53 -8.51 11.91
N GLU A 585 1.61 -8.25 13.20
CA GLU A 585 0.90 -7.17 13.90
C GLU A 585 1.41 -5.80 13.47
N THR A 586 2.73 -5.68 13.24
CA THR A 586 3.36 -4.47 12.69
C THR A 586 2.77 -4.13 11.33
N LEU A 587 2.66 -5.13 10.45
CA LEU A 587 2.07 -4.97 9.12
C LEU A 587 0.61 -4.55 9.23
N ILE A 588 -0.18 -5.20 10.08
CA ILE A 588 -1.60 -4.88 10.27
C ILE A 588 -1.80 -3.47 10.83
N GLY A 589 -0.99 -3.09 11.82
CA GLY A 589 -0.96 -1.74 12.37
C GLY A 589 -0.67 -0.68 11.32
N ALA A 590 0.38 -0.90 10.52
CA ALA A 590 0.69 -0.03 9.40
C ALA A 590 -0.49 0.06 8.43
N LEU A 591 -1.13 -1.05 8.06
CA LEU A 591 -2.28 -1.03 7.16
C LEU A 591 -3.47 -0.24 7.72
N ILE A 592 -3.73 -0.29 9.02
CA ILE A 592 -4.77 0.53 9.69
C ILE A 592 -4.41 2.02 9.61
N GLU A 593 -3.16 2.38 9.85
CA GLU A 593 -2.69 3.78 9.72
C GLU A 593 -2.78 4.32 8.30
N LEU A 594 -2.64 3.43 7.32
CA LEU A 594 -2.71 3.74 5.90
C LEU A 594 -4.15 3.88 5.39
N GLN A 595 -5.17 3.47 6.17
CA GLN A 595 -6.55 3.79 5.80
C GLN A 595 -6.74 5.32 5.93
N PRO A 596 -7.19 6.00 4.86
CA PRO A 596 -7.46 7.41 4.94
C PRO A 596 -8.52 7.63 6.03
N ALA A 597 -8.13 8.29 7.12
CA ALA A 597 -9.09 8.91 8.02
C ALA A 597 -9.94 9.83 7.16
N THR A 598 -11.14 9.38 6.81
CA THR A 598 -12.16 10.23 6.23
C THR A 598 -12.39 11.33 7.29
N GLN A 599 -11.91 12.54 6.97
CA GLN A 599 -11.97 13.78 7.77
C GLN A 599 -10.75 14.08 8.67
N GLY A 600 -9.73 14.75 8.11
CA GLY A 600 -8.81 15.58 8.89
C GLY A 600 -7.42 15.79 8.27
N ASP A 601 -7.12 17.03 7.87
CA ASP A 601 -5.82 17.50 7.35
C ASP A 601 -4.62 17.28 8.31
N GLY A 602 -4.84 16.86 9.55
CA GLY A 602 -3.78 16.65 10.56
C GLY A 602 -2.97 15.36 10.37
N VAL A 603 -3.49 14.34 9.68
CA VAL A 603 -2.87 13.00 9.59
C VAL A 603 -1.67 12.96 8.64
N GLN A 604 -1.62 13.85 7.64
CA GLN A 604 -0.47 13.95 6.73
C GLN A 604 0.83 14.37 7.45
N SER A 605 0.72 15.12 8.54
CA SER A 605 1.86 15.55 9.37
C SER A 605 2.47 14.40 10.19
N LEU A 606 1.63 13.48 10.68
CA LEU A 606 2.05 12.32 11.47
C LEU A 606 2.64 11.21 10.59
N LEU A 607 2.06 10.97 9.42
CA LEU A 607 2.58 10.01 8.43
C LEU A 607 3.99 10.41 7.92
N ARG A 608 4.26 11.72 7.75
CA ARG A 608 5.62 12.23 7.46
C ARG A 608 6.60 12.03 8.62
N GLN A 609 6.16 12.12 9.87
CA GLN A 609 7.02 11.91 11.04
C GLN A 609 7.41 10.44 11.28
N VAL A 610 6.62 9.50 10.76
CA VAL A 610 6.93 8.04 10.80
C VAL A 610 7.62 7.58 9.50
N GLY A 611 7.96 8.48 8.58
CA GLY A 611 8.63 8.13 7.31
C GLY A 611 7.77 7.31 6.35
N LEU A 612 6.46 7.25 6.58
CA LEU A 612 5.51 6.54 5.74
C LEU A 612 4.85 7.58 4.82
N GLY A 613 5.32 7.68 3.58
CA GLY A 613 4.64 8.48 2.55
C GLY A 613 3.16 8.14 2.46
N THR A 614 2.32 9.10 2.06
CA THR A 614 0.88 8.90 1.86
C THR A 614 0.64 7.71 0.92
N PRO A 615 -0.05 6.66 1.37
CA PRO A 615 -0.34 5.50 0.53
C PRO A 615 -1.34 5.87 -0.54
N ASP A 616 -0.90 5.85 -1.80
CA ASP A 616 -1.81 5.66 -2.92
C ASP A 616 -2.00 4.14 -3.12
N PRO A 617 -3.22 3.58 -2.96
CA PRO A 617 -3.53 2.17 -3.22
C PRO A 617 -3.11 1.68 -4.62
N HIS A 618 -2.88 2.60 -5.57
CA HIS A 618 -2.48 2.32 -6.95
C HIS A 618 -0.97 2.21 -7.13
N THR A 619 -0.18 2.62 -6.14
CA THR A 619 1.28 2.51 -6.13
C THR A 619 1.80 1.22 -5.50
N TRP A 620 0.92 0.39 -4.92
CA TRP A 620 1.30 -0.92 -4.37
C TRP A 620 1.65 -1.88 -5.52
N PRO A 621 2.90 -2.35 -5.63
CA PRO A 621 3.26 -3.30 -6.68
C PRO A 621 2.47 -4.63 -6.53
N GLY A 622 2.34 -5.37 -7.62
CA GLY A 622 1.49 -6.57 -7.66
C GLY A 622 1.98 -7.71 -6.74
N ALA A 623 3.26 -7.69 -6.38
CA ALA A 623 3.87 -8.67 -5.49
C ALA A 623 3.38 -8.51 -4.05
N GLU A 624 3.31 -7.28 -3.54
CA GLU A 624 2.86 -6.95 -2.18
C GLU A 624 1.38 -7.25 -2.01
N ARG A 625 0.55 -6.91 -3.03
CA ARG A 625 -0.87 -7.29 -3.03
C ARG A 625 -1.07 -8.81 -2.98
N THR A 626 -0.24 -9.56 -3.71
CA THR A 626 -0.27 -11.04 -3.68
C THR A 626 0.15 -11.56 -2.30
N ALA A 627 1.17 -10.96 -1.70
CA ALA A 627 1.66 -11.34 -0.37
C ALA A 627 0.60 -11.07 0.72
N LEU A 628 -0.05 -9.91 0.72
CA LEU A 628 -1.16 -9.59 1.63
C LEU A 628 -2.32 -10.57 1.50
N ALA A 629 -2.74 -10.88 0.27
CA ALA A 629 -3.80 -11.85 0.02
C ALA A 629 -3.42 -13.29 0.42
N THR A 630 -2.12 -13.60 0.47
CA THR A 630 -1.60 -14.87 0.97
C THR A 630 -1.61 -14.89 2.49
N ILE A 631 -1.15 -13.82 3.14
CA ILE A 631 -1.20 -13.65 4.60
C ILE A 631 -2.62 -13.81 5.13
N CYS A 632 -3.60 -13.14 4.53
CA CYS A 632 -5.01 -13.26 4.96
C CYS A 632 -5.52 -14.70 4.84
N ARG A 633 -5.17 -15.39 3.76
CA ARG A 633 -5.56 -16.80 3.54
C ARG A 633 -4.92 -17.73 4.54
N ASP A 634 -3.63 -17.57 4.78
CA ASP A 634 -2.87 -18.42 5.69
C ASP A 634 -3.33 -18.20 7.13
N LEU A 635 -3.74 -16.98 7.51
CA LEU A 635 -4.36 -16.68 8.80
C LEU A 635 -5.70 -17.41 9.00
N GLU A 636 -6.54 -17.49 7.95
CA GLU A 636 -7.78 -18.29 7.98
C GLU A 636 -7.51 -19.79 8.06
N GLU A 637 -6.50 -20.26 7.33
CA GLU A 637 -6.08 -21.65 7.37
C GLU A 637 -5.47 -22.01 8.72
N LEU A 638 -4.72 -21.08 9.33
CA LEU A 638 -4.14 -21.21 10.65
C LEU A 638 -5.25 -21.35 11.70
N ALA A 639 -6.27 -20.50 11.64
CA ALA A 639 -7.45 -20.63 12.50
C ALA A 639 -8.10 -22.02 12.38
N SER A 640 -8.24 -22.49 11.14
CA SER A 640 -8.81 -23.81 10.86
C SER A 640 -7.91 -24.97 11.31
N ALA A 641 -6.60 -24.82 11.24
CA ALA A 641 -5.61 -25.79 11.70
C ALA A 641 -5.59 -25.88 13.23
N GLN A 642 -5.59 -24.74 13.92
CA GLN A 642 -5.65 -24.66 15.38
C GLN A 642 -6.94 -25.28 15.93
N LEU A 643 -8.10 -24.98 15.33
CA LEU A 643 -9.39 -25.60 15.69
C LEU A 643 -9.39 -27.12 15.53
N ARG A 644 -8.67 -27.64 14.53
CA ARG A 644 -8.50 -29.08 14.29
C ARG A 644 -7.34 -29.69 15.06
N SER A 645 -6.62 -28.90 15.87
CA SER A 645 -5.41 -29.31 16.58
C SER A 645 -4.31 -29.88 15.67
N GLU A 646 -4.19 -29.35 14.44
CA GLU A 646 -3.14 -29.72 13.47
C GLU A 646 -1.84 -28.93 13.73
N HIS A 647 -1.08 -29.28 14.77
CA HIS A 647 0.03 -28.46 15.31
C HIS A 647 1.15 -28.21 14.29
N GLU A 648 1.65 -29.25 13.61
CA GLU A 648 2.71 -29.11 12.58
C GLU A 648 2.28 -28.28 11.36
N ARG A 649 0.96 -28.22 11.09
CA ARG A 649 0.44 -27.37 10.00
C ARG A 649 0.33 -25.93 10.47
N ALA A 650 -0.16 -25.72 11.70
CA ALA A 650 -0.24 -24.40 12.31
C ALA A 650 1.15 -23.72 12.35
N GLU A 651 2.18 -24.42 12.84
CA GLU A 651 3.55 -23.89 12.91
C GLU A 651 4.11 -23.51 11.52
N ARG A 652 3.83 -24.33 10.49
CA ARG A 652 4.23 -24.03 9.11
C ARG A 652 3.52 -22.79 8.56
N LEU A 653 2.24 -22.64 8.86
CA LEU A 653 1.44 -21.48 8.44
C LEU A 653 1.92 -20.21 9.13
N GLU A 654 2.15 -20.25 10.45
CA GLU A 654 2.72 -19.13 11.23
C GLU A 654 4.05 -18.66 10.63
N LYS A 655 4.95 -19.59 10.33
CA LYS A 655 6.24 -19.26 9.71
C LYS A 655 6.08 -18.65 8.31
N ASN A 656 5.15 -19.16 7.50
CA ASN A 656 4.89 -18.61 6.18
C ASN A 656 4.31 -17.19 6.28
N ILE A 657 3.35 -16.97 7.17
CA ILE A 657 2.74 -15.65 7.43
C ILE A 657 3.83 -14.64 7.81
N ALA A 658 4.67 -14.97 8.80
CA ALA A 658 5.77 -14.10 9.23
C ALA A 658 6.73 -13.78 8.07
N THR A 659 7.10 -14.80 7.27
CA THR A 659 7.98 -14.62 6.10
C THR A 659 7.38 -13.68 5.06
N GLN A 660 6.09 -13.83 4.75
CA GLN A 660 5.42 -12.95 3.78
C GLN A 660 5.26 -11.54 4.33
N ALA A 661 4.90 -11.39 5.61
CA ALA A 661 4.74 -10.09 6.25
C ALA A 661 6.07 -9.32 6.26
N LYS A 662 7.18 -10.01 6.57
CA LYS A 662 8.54 -9.46 6.53
C LYS A 662 8.89 -8.95 5.14
N ARG A 663 8.63 -9.74 4.08
CA ARG A 663 8.86 -9.32 2.69
C ARG A 663 8.09 -8.07 2.30
N VAL A 664 6.84 -7.94 2.74
CA VAL A 664 6.02 -6.76 2.45
C VAL A 664 6.61 -5.53 3.14
N LEU A 665 6.99 -5.64 4.41
CA LEU A 665 7.63 -4.56 5.17
C LEU A 665 9.00 -4.17 4.58
N GLU A 666 9.82 -5.13 4.18
CA GLU A 666 11.13 -4.90 3.56
C GLU A 666 11.01 -4.25 2.17
N SER A 667 10.10 -4.73 1.31
CA SER A 667 9.86 -4.12 -0.01
C SER A 667 9.45 -2.65 0.13
N ARG A 668 8.66 -2.35 1.16
CA ARG A 668 8.27 -0.97 1.49
C ARG A 668 9.45 -0.13 1.92
N ARG A 669 10.28 -0.62 2.83
CA ARG A 669 11.51 0.07 3.26
C ARG A 669 12.47 0.32 2.10
N ALA A 670 12.57 -0.60 1.13
CA ALA A 670 13.45 -0.45 -0.03
C ALA A 670 12.90 0.50 -1.12
N SER A 671 11.58 0.73 -1.14
CA SER A 671 10.93 1.68 -2.05
C SER A 671 10.93 3.13 -1.54
N GLN A 672 11.29 3.31 -0.27
CA GLN A 672 11.61 4.60 0.37
C GLN A 672 13.04 4.99 0.01
#